data_AF-A0A7C7GG00-F1
#
_entry.id   AF-A0A7C7GG00-F1
#
_cell.length_a   1.000
_cell.length_b   1.000
_cell.length_c   1.000
_cell.angle_alpha   90.00
_cell.angle_beta   90.00
_cell.angle_gamma   90.00
#
_symmetry.space_group_name_H-M   'P 1'
#
loop_
_entity.id
_entity.type
_entity.pdbx_description
1 polymer ?
#
loop_
_entity_poly.entity_id
_entity_poly.type
_entity_poly.pdbx_seq_one_letter_code
_entity_poly.pdbx_strand_id
1 'polypeptide(L)'
;MTQSAMIDPQPANLQHGRPQLPVQELASPMKSKILTLLTIPSSHFLCFILVSFVTYWNALPMDFIGDDIGRIYYNQHFFQKGFFATLTHVLPDRPFLMATMWLNFKLGGITPLGFKVVNVFLHGLTGFVLWMFIRSVFEIQHRTAAFLTALLFIVHPIHNQAVNSIIQRGAILSALAVLLSMLFFLFYLKSSSRHHFLLSLLFFVLGLLSKTNAVVVPFLLLAYLVISQNKGWAESLRILTPFFPFLLIPGIFYFVLQAGNQHAALPWHEYLPAQSSIIFMYLKLFFVPSGLHFSYLGDPSIDVCASFMWLAIIGHCFIFLALYIAWLKKEPLLAFFGVAMYVCFLPESGVFPIADIAFEHRTYLPFIFLFMMMFWAMRKVPRATAGLLALVSVVTIACLLLNLFYNENINTYEKWVSYNIAKNPRDHNFNLYNLDELFLRNSIQVGSQLTRFLVHQYPGDDDYRIFQEIYAYSERNVYERTEVIDSVIRVLSDEAVEIRPMARLAGNRFVMRRLSQFNDPPDTSRAIDDLVYSQLETFLQSGHFFGQIYLNYLKHVERLKTHYESIGVAALDHSQTMRYLRVLGVLQLYYNDDIPELESMFRKALKQFPESTALRKTFGWFTSQVKNPFPLPDKDSALLRLR
;
A
#
# COMPACT_ATOMS: atom_id res chain seq x y z
N MET A 1 -97.09 1.71 37.41
CA MET A 1 -97.62 1.28 36.08
C MET A 1 -96.73 1.96 35.06
N THR A 2 -95.82 1.32 34.32
CA THR A 2 -95.72 -0.05 33.80
C THR A 2 -94.26 -0.54 33.75
N GLN A 3 -94.11 -1.86 33.89
CA GLN A 3 -92.93 -2.73 33.92
C GLN A 3 -92.11 -2.72 32.62
N SER A 4 -90.76 -2.70 32.67
CA SER A 4 -89.81 -3.86 32.67
C SER A 4 -89.82 -4.75 31.42
N ALA A 5 -88.71 -4.75 30.67
CA ALA A 5 -88.10 -5.92 30.00
C ALA A 5 -86.72 -5.49 29.45
N MET A 6 -85.62 -5.85 30.12
CA MET A 6 -84.76 -7.01 29.90
C MET A 6 -83.80 -6.90 28.70
N ILE A 7 -82.53 -7.06 29.07
CA ILE A 7 -81.27 -6.89 28.34
C ILE A 7 -80.84 -8.28 27.80
N ASP A 8 -80.52 -8.32 26.49
CA ASP A 8 -79.55 -9.14 25.70
C ASP A 8 -79.31 -10.65 25.99
N PRO A 9 -78.93 -11.53 25.01
CA PRO A 9 -77.71 -11.33 24.20
C PRO A 9 -77.64 -11.93 22.76
N GLN A 10 -76.65 -11.45 21.99
CA GLN A 10 -75.75 -12.15 21.02
C GLN A 10 -75.75 -11.64 19.55
N PRO A 11 -74.64 -11.84 18.79
CA PRO A 11 -73.27 -11.43 19.07
C PRO A 11 -72.63 -10.65 17.89
N ALA A 12 -71.56 -9.93 18.21
CA ALA A 12 -70.74 -9.15 17.29
C ALA A 12 -70.12 -9.99 16.16
N ASN A 13 -70.18 -9.48 14.93
CA ASN A 13 -69.28 -9.88 13.86
C ASN A 13 -68.51 -8.65 13.37
N LEU A 14 -67.26 -8.56 13.83
CA LEU A 14 -66.26 -7.60 13.42
C LEU A 14 -65.75 -7.98 12.02
N GLN A 15 -66.03 -7.15 11.02
CA GLN A 15 -65.21 -7.11 9.79
C GLN A 15 -64.56 -5.73 9.67
N HIS A 16 -63.23 -5.74 9.84
CA HIS A 16 -62.34 -4.60 9.63
C HIS A 16 -62.31 -4.18 8.15
N GLY A 17 -62.93 -3.04 7.82
CA GLY A 17 -62.63 -2.31 6.60
C GLY A 17 -61.34 -1.49 6.76
N ARG A 18 -60.23 -1.96 6.19
CA ARG A 18 -59.07 -1.10 5.91
C ARG A 18 -59.36 -0.28 4.63
N PRO A 19 -59.10 1.04 4.60
CA PRO A 19 -59.15 1.78 3.34
C PRO A 19 -58.02 1.27 2.44
N GLN A 20 -58.37 0.66 1.31
CA GLN A 20 -57.43 0.37 0.24
C GLN A 20 -57.12 1.69 -0.48
N LEU A 21 -55.91 2.24 -0.26
CA LEU A 21 -55.36 3.28 -1.12
C LEU A 21 -55.00 2.66 -2.48
N PRO A 22 -55.32 3.32 -3.62
CA PRO A 22 -54.99 2.79 -4.93
C PRO A 22 -53.47 2.81 -5.15
N VAL A 23 -52.89 1.64 -5.43
CA VAL A 23 -51.45 1.41 -5.59
C VAL A 23 -50.93 1.75 -7.01
N GLN A 24 -51.72 2.37 -7.89
CA GLN A 24 -51.39 2.40 -9.32
C GLN A 24 -50.87 3.69 -9.98
N GLU A 25 -50.62 4.80 -9.26
CA GLU A 25 -50.13 6.04 -9.93
C GLU A 25 -48.80 6.64 -9.45
N LEU A 26 -48.11 6.06 -8.47
CA LEU A 26 -46.83 6.62 -7.97
C LEU A 26 -45.57 6.15 -8.73
N ALA A 27 -45.69 5.25 -9.72
CA ALA A 27 -44.54 4.66 -10.41
C ALA A 27 -44.04 5.43 -11.65
N SER A 28 -44.87 6.27 -12.29
CA SER A 28 -44.52 6.93 -13.55
C SER A 28 -43.55 8.12 -13.41
N PRO A 29 -43.65 9.01 -12.39
CA PRO A 29 -42.74 10.16 -12.29
C PRO A 29 -41.33 9.72 -11.84
N MET A 30 -41.26 8.68 -11.02
CA MET A 30 -40.02 8.15 -10.43
C MET A 30 -39.17 7.36 -11.44
N LYS A 31 -39.80 6.53 -12.29
CA LYS A 31 -39.10 5.88 -13.42
C LYS A 31 -38.51 6.91 -14.37
N SER A 32 -39.22 8.01 -14.63
CA SER A 32 -38.72 9.09 -15.48
C SER A 32 -37.46 9.76 -14.88
N LYS A 33 -37.44 10.09 -13.59
CA LYS A 33 -36.27 10.72 -12.93
C LYS A 33 -35.02 9.84 -12.92
N ILE A 34 -35.18 8.53 -12.73
CA ILE A 34 -34.06 7.57 -12.81
C ILE A 34 -33.58 7.43 -14.26
N LEU A 35 -34.49 7.35 -15.23
CA LEU A 35 -34.12 7.38 -16.66
C LEU A 35 -33.36 8.67 -17.01
N THR A 36 -33.77 9.84 -16.49
CA THR A 36 -33.08 11.13 -16.73
C THR A 36 -31.68 11.20 -16.10
N LEU A 37 -31.44 10.42 -15.04
CA LEU A 37 -30.10 10.25 -14.46
C LEU A 37 -29.24 9.27 -15.28
N LEU A 38 -29.85 8.36 -16.04
CA LEU A 38 -29.19 7.39 -16.91
C LEU A 38 -29.01 7.90 -18.36
N THR A 39 -29.82 8.86 -18.81
CA THR A 39 -29.64 9.58 -20.09
C THR A 39 -28.56 10.64 -19.97
N ILE A 40 -27.35 10.18 -19.68
CA ILE A 40 -26.15 11.02 -19.63
C ILE A 40 -25.57 11.09 -21.04
N PRO A 41 -25.27 12.29 -21.58
CA PRO A 41 -24.57 12.39 -22.85
C PRO A 41 -23.21 11.72 -22.74
N SER A 42 -22.89 10.80 -23.66
CA SER A 42 -21.59 10.14 -23.78
C SER A 42 -20.41 11.13 -23.83
N SER A 43 -20.68 12.38 -24.24
CA SER A 43 -19.71 13.48 -24.23
C SER A 43 -19.17 13.84 -22.83
N HIS A 44 -19.96 13.72 -21.76
CA HIS A 44 -19.48 14.02 -20.40
C HIS A 44 -18.50 12.95 -19.93
N PHE A 45 -18.85 11.68 -20.16
CA PHE A 45 -17.95 10.55 -19.87
C PHE A 45 -16.63 10.74 -20.61
N LEU A 46 -16.68 10.97 -21.93
CA LEU A 46 -15.48 11.20 -22.73
C LEU A 46 -14.67 12.41 -22.22
N CYS A 47 -15.32 13.49 -21.81
CA CYS A 47 -14.66 14.67 -21.26
C CYS A 47 -13.85 14.35 -19.98
N PHE A 48 -14.44 13.65 -19.01
CA PHE A 48 -13.71 13.27 -17.79
C PHE A 48 -12.51 12.35 -18.08
N ILE A 49 -12.68 11.41 -19.02
CA ILE A 49 -11.58 10.56 -19.46
C ILE A 49 -10.47 11.40 -20.11
N LEU A 50 -10.81 12.26 -21.07
CA LEU A 50 -9.83 13.11 -21.77
C LEU A 50 -9.10 14.05 -20.81
N VAL A 51 -9.80 14.70 -19.87
CA VAL A 51 -9.16 15.58 -18.87
C VAL A 51 -8.21 14.78 -17.97
N SER A 52 -8.58 13.56 -17.56
CA SER A 52 -7.69 12.69 -16.81
C SER A 52 -6.42 12.37 -17.60
N PHE A 53 -6.55 11.98 -18.87
CA PHE A 53 -5.40 11.72 -19.74
C PHE A 53 -4.53 12.95 -19.96
N VAL A 54 -5.12 14.13 -20.19
CA VAL A 54 -4.37 15.40 -20.33
C VAL A 54 -3.64 15.76 -19.03
N THR A 55 -4.23 15.50 -17.87
CA THR A 55 -3.61 15.80 -16.56
C THR A 55 -2.37 14.94 -16.32
N TYR A 56 -2.44 13.66 -16.68
CA TYR A 56 -1.41 12.65 -16.37
C TYR A 56 -0.57 12.22 -17.57
N TRP A 57 -0.67 12.90 -18.72
CA TRP A 57 -0.03 12.48 -19.97
C TRP A 57 1.49 12.31 -19.83
N ASN A 58 2.15 13.22 -19.10
CA ASN A 58 3.59 13.22 -18.88
C ASN A 58 4.04 12.22 -17.80
N ALA A 59 3.11 11.63 -17.05
CA ALA A 59 3.36 10.54 -16.13
C ALA A 59 3.22 9.15 -16.78
N LEU A 60 2.56 9.04 -17.94
CA LEU A 60 2.39 7.77 -18.64
C LEU A 60 3.71 7.06 -19.00
N PRO A 61 4.78 7.76 -19.44
CA PRO A 61 6.06 7.13 -19.76
C PRO A 61 6.89 6.74 -18.53
N MET A 62 6.47 7.12 -17.32
CA MET A 62 7.25 6.92 -16.11
C MET A 62 7.39 5.43 -15.77
N ASP A 63 8.52 5.04 -15.18
CA ASP A 63 8.82 3.67 -14.78
C ASP A 63 8.02 3.20 -13.55
N PHE A 64 8.20 1.92 -13.15
CA PHE A 64 7.77 1.40 -11.86
C PHE A 64 8.43 2.17 -10.71
N ILE A 65 7.63 2.60 -9.73
CA ILE A 65 8.09 3.39 -8.57
C ILE A 65 7.58 2.81 -7.27
N GLY A 66 8.29 3.06 -6.17
CA GLY A 66 7.93 2.58 -4.83
C GLY A 66 7.57 1.09 -4.81
N ASP A 67 6.41 0.78 -4.22
CA ASP A 67 5.90 -0.58 -4.07
C ASP A 67 5.68 -1.33 -5.40
N ASP A 68 5.59 -0.64 -6.54
CA ASP A 68 5.42 -1.28 -7.84
C ASP A 68 6.60 -2.22 -8.17
N ILE A 69 7.80 -1.87 -7.72
CA ILE A 69 9.02 -2.65 -7.96
C ILE A 69 8.91 -4.01 -7.26
N GLY A 70 8.66 -3.98 -5.95
CA GLY A 70 8.51 -5.18 -5.14
C GLY A 70 7.28 -6.01 -5.54
N ARG A 71 6.13 -5.36 -5.75
CA ARG A 71 4.85 -6.07 -5.96
C ARG A 71 4.61 -6.51 -7.41
N ILE A 72 5.18 -5.83 -8.40
CA ILE A 72 4.92 -6.13 -9.81
C ILE A 72 6.19 -6.59 -10.51
N TYR A 73 7.22 -5.75 -10.53
CA TYR A 73 8.43 -6.01 -11.33
C TYR A 73 9.15 -7.28 -10.88
N TYR A 74 9.46 -7.42 -9.59
CA TYR A 74 10.13 -8.62 -9.07
C TYR A 74 9.22 -9.84 -8.97
N ASN A 75 7.91 -9.64 -8.93
CA ASN A 75 6.91 -10.71 -8.82
C ASN A 75 6.27 -11.09 -10.16
N GLN A 76 6.82 -10.61 -11.29
CA GLN A 76 6.30 -10.88 -12.63
C GLN A 76 6.12 -12.37 -12.97
N HIS A 77 6.91 -13.26 -12.37
CA HIS A 77 6.76 -14.69 -12.61
C HIS A 77 5.39 -15.21 -12.13
N PHE A 78 4.78 -14.60 -11.11
CA PHE A 78 3.46 -15.03 -10.62
C PHE A 78 2.38 -14.65 -11.63
N PHE A 79 2.53 -13.52 -12.31
CA PHE A 79 1.70 -13.11 -13.44
C PHE A 79 1.79 -14.12 -14.59
N GLN A 80 3.01 -14.57 -14.91
CA GLN A 80 3.27 -15.58 -15.94
C GLN A 80 2.69 -16.95 -15.58
N LYS A 81 2.80 -17.38 -14.32
CA LYS A 81 2.24 -18.64 -13.81
C LYS A 81 0.70 -18.70 -13.92
N GLY A 82 0.03 -17.56 -13.87
CA GLY A 82 -1.40 -17.46 -14.16
C GLY A 82 -2.21 -16.70 -13.10
N PHE A 83 -3.52 -16.70 -13.31
CA PHE A 83 -4.47 -15.91 -12.53
C PHE A 83 -4.39 -16.23 -11.04
N PHE A 84 -4.53 -17.50 -10.67
CA PHE A 84 -4.51 -17.93 -9.27
C PHE A 84 -3.18 -17.60 -8.58
N ALA A 85 -2.05 -17.85 -9.24
CA ALA A 85 -0.74 -17.54 -8.68
C ALA A 85 -0.54 -16.03 -8.42
N THR A 86 -1.10 -15.17 -9.29
CA THR A 86 -1.07 -13.72 -9.09
C THR A 86 -1.90 -13.31 -7.88
N LEU A 87 -3.09 -13.87 -7.74
CA LEU A 87 -3.99 -13.57 -6.62
C LEU A 87 -3.44 -14.06 -5.29
N THR A 88 -2.84 -15.25 -5.21
CA THR A 88 -2.46 -15.85 -3.92
C THR A 88 -1.08 -15.44 -3.42
N HIS A 89 -0.17 -15.00 -4.29
CA HIS A 89 1.22 -14.75 -3.89
C HIS A 89 1.68 -13.29 -3.97
N VAL A 90 1.01 -12.42 -4.73
CA VAL A 90 1.46 -11.03 -4.90
C VAL A 90 0.90 -10.11 -3.82
N LEU A 91 -0.42 -10.00 -3.76
CA LEU A 91 -1.20 -9.29 -2.73
C LEU A 91 -2.49 -10.07 -2.43
N PRO A 92 -2.41 -11.15 -1.63
CA PRO A 92 -3.53 -12.03 -1.36
C PRO A 92 -4.68 -11.38 -0.58
N ASP A 93 -4.44 -10.28 0.12
CA ASP A 93 -5.46 -9.47 0.78
C ASP A 93 -6.26 -8.59 -0.20
N ARG A 94 -5.88 -8.54 -1.48
CA ARG A 94 -6.49 -7.68 -2.51
C ARG A 94 -6.74 -8.44 -3.82
N PRO A 95 -7.55 -9.52 -3.80
CA PRO A 95 -7.70 -10.39 -4.97
C PRO A 95 -8.36 -9.70 -6.16
N PHE A 96 -9.26 -8.74 -5.96
CA PHE A 96 -9.86 -8.02 -7.08
C PHE A 96 -8.84 -7.06 -7.73
N LEU A 97 -8.03 -6.37 -6.93
CA LEU A 97 -6.91 -5.57 -7.44
C LEU A 97 -5.97 -6.44 -8.28
N MET A 98 -5.53 -7.59 -7.74
CA MET A 98 -4.64 -8.52 -8.44
C MET A 98 -5.29 -9.11 -9.70
N ALA A 99 -6.60 -9.36 -9.70
CA ALA A 99 -7.33 -9.78 -10.90
C ALA A 99 -7.26 -8.70 -12.00
N THR A 100 -7.45 -7.42 -11.65
CA THR A 100 -7.31 -6.34 -12.63
C THR A 100 -5.88 -6.21 -13.16
N MET A 101 -4.87 -6.43 -12.30
CA MET A 101 -3.46 -6.39 -12.70
C MET A 101 -3.10 -7.56 -13.60
N TRP A 102 -3.59 -8.77 -13.30
CA TRP A 102 -3.36 -9.94 -14.13
C TRP A 102 -3.99 -9.80 -15.51
N LEU A 103 -5.23 -9.29 -15.58
CA LEU A 103 -5.88 -9.03 -16.86
C LEU A 103 -5.09 -8.01 -17.68
N ASN A 104 -4.59 -6.95 -17.04
CA ASN A 104 -3.76 -5.95 -17.70
C ASN A 104 -2.45 -6.55 -18.23
N PHE A 105 -1.80 -7.41 -17.44
CA PHE A 105 -0.62 -8.15 -17.85
C PHE A 105 -0.91 -9.07 -19.05
N LYS A 106 -2.05 -9.77 -19.05
CA LYS A 106 -2.43 -10.64 -20.17
C LYS A 106 -2.61 -9.89 -21.49
N LEU A 107 -3.05 -8.63 -21.43
CA LEU A 107 -3.29 -7.80 -22.62
C LEU A 107 -2.03 -7.07 -23.11
N GLY A 108 -1.12 -6.68 -22.21
CA GLY A 108 -0.01 -5.76 -22.55
C GLY A 108 1.35 -6.08 -21.92
N GLY A 109 1.50 -7.26 -21.30
CA GLY A 109 2.74 -7.66 -20.61
C GLY A 109 3.06 -6.84 -19.36
N ILE A 110 4.28 -6.95 -18.85
CA ILE A 110 4.79 -6.17 -17.71
C ILE A 110 5.39 -4.86 -18.24
N THR A 111 4.52 -3.91 -18.62
CA THR A 111 4.93 -2.58 -19.09
C THR A 111 4.31 -1.49 -18.22
N PRO A 112 5.09 -0.56 -17.63
CA PRO A 112 4.54 0.51 -16.79
C PRO A 112 3.43 1.31 -17.47
N LEU A 113 3.63 1.65 -18.75
CA LEU A 113 2.69 2.39 -19.57
C LEU A 113 1.30 1.74 -19.59
N GLY A 114 1.23 0.44 -19.88
CA GLY A 114 -0.04 -0.28 -19.98
C GLY A 114 -0.83 -0.27 -18.66
N PHE A 115 -0.13 -0.36 -17.53
CA PHE A 115 -0.77 -0.28 -16.22
C PHE A 115 -1.23 1.13 -15.85
N LYS A 116 -0.43 2.15 -16.17
CA LYS A 116 -0.75 3.55 -15.87
C LYS A 116 -1.91 4.07 -16.70
N VAL A 117 -2.01 3.68 -17.98
CA VAL A 117 -3.17 3.99 -18.83
C VAL A 117 -4.48 3.54 -18.16
N VAL A 118 -4.50 2.34 -17.58
CA VAL A 118 -5.67 1.84 -16.85
C VAL A 118 -5.94 2.62 -15.56
N ASN A 119 -4.90 3.03 -14.82
CA ASN A 119 -5.07 3.88 -13.63
C ASN A 119 -5.68 5.24 -13.99
N VAL A 120 -5.15 5.90 -15.01
CA VAL A 120 -5.63 7.21 -15.50
C VAL A 120 -7.08 7.10 -16.01
N PHE A 121 -7.41 6.02 -16.71
CA PHE A 121 -8.79 5.73 -17.11
C PHE A 121 -9.72 5.54 -15.90
N LEU A 122 -9.32 4.72 -14.92
CA LEU A 122 -10.10 4.48 -13.71
C LEU A 122 -10.27 5.74 -12.86
N HIS A 123 -9.27 6.62 -12.82
CA HIS A 123 -9.34 7.92 -12.16
C HIS A 123 -10.39 8.82 -12.84
N GLY A 124 -10.37 8.90 -14.17
CA GLY A 124 -11.38 9.62 -14.94
C GLY A 124 -12.80 9.04 -14.77
N LEU A 125 -12.93 7.71 -14.74
CA LEU A 125 -14.19 7.03 -14.43
C LEU A 125 -14.68 7.34 -13.00
N THR A 126 -13.77 7.43 -12.03
CA THR A 126 -14.09 7.84 -10.65
C THR A 126 -14.65 9.26 -10.61
N GLY A 127 -14.03 10.20 -11.33
CA GLY A 127 -14.54 11.58 -11.45
C GLY A 127 -15.93 11.63 -12.10
N PHE A 128 -16.16 10.83 -13.14
CA PHE A 128 -17.48 10.71 -13.77
C PHE A 128 -18.54 10.16 -12.81
N VAL A 129 -18.22 9.09 -12.06
CA VAL A 129 -19.14 8.52 -11.07
C VAL A 129 -19.38 9.49 -9.91
N LEU A 130 -18.37 10.23 -9.47
CA LEU A 130 -18.52 11.29 -8.48
C LEU A 130 -19.52 12.36 -8.95
N TRP A 131 -19.41 12.81 -10.21
CA TRP A 131 -20.38 13.73 -10.80
C TRP A 131 -21.80 13.15 -10.80
N MET A 132 -21.98 11.88 -11.17
CA MET A 132 -23.27 11.19 -11.10
C MET A 132 -23.81 11.12 -9.67
N PHE A 133 -22.94 10.85 -8.70
CA PHE A 133 -23.28 10.78 -7.29
C PHE A 133 -23.77 12.13 -6.76
N ILE A 134 -23.02 13.22 -7.00
CA ILE A 134 -23.43 14.58 -6.63
C ILE A 134 -24.79 14.92 -7.26
N ARG A 135 -24.99 14.63 -8.55
CA ARG A 135 -26.28 14.87 -9.23
C ARG A 135 -27.44 14.07 -8.62
N SER A 136 -27.17 12.87 -8.12
CA SER A 136 -28.18 11.99 -7.52
C SER A 136 -28.56 12.44 -6.11
N VAL A 137 -27.61 12.98 -5.35
CA VAL A 137 -27.83 13.55 -4.00
C VAL A 137 -28.57 14.89 -4.07
N PHE A 138 -28.22 15.76 -5.02
CA PHE A 138 -28.75 17.14 -5.12
C PHE A 138 -29.80 17.35 -6.23
N GLU A 139 -30.41 16.26 -6.72
CA GLU A 139 -31.52 16.28 -7.69
C GLU A 139 -31.34 17.22 -8.90
N ILE A 140 -30.14 17.20 -9.52
CA ILE A 140 -29.83 17.91 -10.77
C ILE A 140 -29.78 19.46 -10.66
N GLN A 141 -30.14 20.08 -9.53
CA GLN A 141 -30.34 21.53 -9.42
C GLN A 141 -29.06 22.39 -9.54
N HIS A 142 -27.87 21.78 -9.59
CA HIS A 142 -26.58 22.50 -9.69
C HIS A 142 -25.59 21.80 -10.63
N ARG A 143 -26.01 21.54 -11.87
CA ARG A 143 -25.23 20.75 -12.87
C ARG A 143 -23.80 21.25 -13.05
N THR A 144 -23.62 22.56 -13.21
CA THR A 144 -22.30 23.16 -13.44
C THR A 144 -21.39 23.01 -12.23
N ALA A 145 -21.88 23.33 -11.02
CA ALA A 145 -21.07 23.15 -9.81
C ALA A 145 -20.68 21.68 -9.62
N ALA A 146 -21.61 20.74 -9.84
CA ALA A 146 -21.31 19.31 -9.73
C ALA A 146 -20.23 18.87 -10.72
N PHE A 147 -20.32 19.36 -11.97
CA PHE A 147 -19.35 19.05 -13.02
C PHE A 147 -17.97 19.63 -12.69
N LEU A 148 -17.91 20.90 -12.29
CA LEU A 148 -16.68 21.58 -11.91
C LEU A 148 -16.02 20.92 -10.68
N THR A 149 -16.79 20.50 -9.67
CA THR A 149 -16.25 19.78 -8.53
C THR A 149 -15.59 18.47 -8.93
N ALA A 150 -16.24 17.69 -9.81
CA ALA A 150 -15.67 16.43 -10.30
C ALA A 150 -14.44 16.66 -11.19
N LEU A 151 -14.40 17.74 -11.97
CA LEU A 151 -13.19 18.14 -12.71
C LEU A 151 -12.06 18.54 -11.77
N LEU A 152 -12.35 19.33 -10.74
CA LEU A 152 -11.38 19.71 -9.72
C LEU A 152 -10.82 18.48 -9.00
N PHE A 153 -11.64 17.46 -8.73
CA PHE A 153 -11.16 16.18 -8.24
C PHE A 153 -10.17 15.53 -9.20
N ILE A 154 -10.44 15.47 -10.52
CA ILE A 154 -9.53 14.84 -11.47
C ILE A 154 -8.19 15.56 -11.59
N VAL A 155 -8.22 16.90 -11.61
CA VAL A 155 -6.98 17.67 -11.84
C VAL A 155 -6.17 17.88 -10.55
N HIS A 156 -6.68 17.50 -9.37
CA HIS A 156 -6.03 17.90 -8.13
C HIS A 156 -4.69 17.16 -7.90
N PRO A 157 -3.57 17.88 -7.66
CA PRO A 157 -2.25 17.24 -7.50
C PRO A 157 -2.14 16.24 -6.35
N ILE A 158 -3.01 16.33 -5.34
CA ILE A 158 -3.06 15.37 -4.20
C ILE A 158 -3.25 13.92 -4.65
N HIS A 159 -3.82 13.69 -5.84
CA HIS A 159 -4.04 12.35 -6.36
C HIS A 159 -2.83 11.78 -7.12
N ASN A 160 -1.72 12.53 -7.25
CA ASN A 160 -0.53 12.08 -7.98
C ASN A 160 -0.04 10.71 -7.53
N GLN A 161 0.16 10.48 -6.23
CA GLN A 161 0.63 9.18 -5.77
C GLN A 161 -0.36 8.05 -6.09
N ALA A 162 -1.67 8.30 -5.95
CA ALA A 162 -2.69 7.28 -6.22
C ALA A 162 -2.78 6.89 -7.70
N VAL A 163 -2.55 7.85 -8.61
CA VAL A 163 -2.63 7.63 -10.06
C VAL A 163 -1.31 7.11 -10.63
N ASN A 164 -0.17 7.68 -10.21
CA ASN A 164 1.14 7.38 -10.76
C ASN A 164 1.73 6.06 -10.25
N SER A 165 1.49 5.69 -8.99
CA SER A 165 1.87 4.36 -8.49
C SER A 165 0.88 3.33 -8.99
N ILE A 166 1.39 2.32 -9.70
CA ILE A 166 0.56 1.30 -10.33
C ILE A 166 -0.22 0.52 -9.28
N ILE A 167 0.44 0.06 -8.22
CA ILE A 167 -0.19 -0.75 -7.17
C ILE A 167 -1.30 0.01 -6.44
N GLN A 168 -1.22 1.35 -6.42
CA GLN A 168 -2.24 2.23 -5.85
C GLN A 168 -3.50 2.38 -6.70
N ARG A 169 -3.59 1.64 -7.83
CA ARG A 169 -4.88 1.26 -8.44
C ARG A 169 -5.87 0.74 -7.41
N GLY A 170 -5.40 0.07 -6.35
CA GLY A 170 -6.25 -0.38 -5.23
C GLY A 170 -7.01 0.77 -4.56
N ALA A 171 -6.39 1.95 -4.39
CA ALA A 171 -7.06 3.12 -3.83
C ALA A 171 -8.13 3.67 -4.79
N ILE A 172 -7.83 3.70 -6.09
CA ILE A 172 -8.77 4.16 -7.13
C ILE A 172 -9.98 3.21 -7.23
N LEU A 173 -9.74 1.90 -7.35
CA LEU A 173 -10.79 0.88 -7.46
C LEU A 173 -11.67 0.84 -6.21
N SER A 174 -11.07 0.90 -5.02
CA SER A 174 -11.82 0.95 -3.76
C SER A 174 -12.72 2.18 -3.72
N ALA A 175 -12.20 3.37 -4.01
CA ALA A 175 -12.99 4.60 -4.00
C ALA A 175 -14.11 4.61 -5.05
N LEU A 176 -13.83 4.14 -6.27
CA LEU A 176 -14.83 3.95 -7.31
C LEU A 176 -15.95 3.01 -6.85
N ALA A 177 -15.58 1.87 -6.25
CA ALA A 177 -16.52 0.88 -5.76
C ALA A 177 -17.34 1.38 -4.56
N VAL A 178 -16.74 2.14 -3.64
CA VAL A 178 -17.45 2.83 -2.55
C VAL A 178 -18.48 3.80 -3.12
N LEU A 179 -18.10 4.65 -4.09
CA LEU A 179 -19.02 5.59 -4.72
C LEU A 179 -20.16 4.90 -5.46
N LEU A 180 -19.87 3.84 -6.22
CA LEU A 180 -20.88 3.04 -6.90
C LEU A 180 -21.81 2.36 -5.90
N SER A 181 -21.27 1.80 -4.82
CA SER A 181 -22.06 1.19 -3.75
C SER A 181 -23.06 2.18 -3.16
N MET A 182 -22.59 3.39 -2.82
CA MET A 182 -23.44 4.45 -2.32
C MET A 182 -24.45 4.93 -3.36
N LEU A 183 -24.04 5.13 -4.62
CA LEU A 183 -24.92 5.55 -5.72
C LEU A 183 -26.08 4.57 -5.93
N PHE A 184 -25.78 3.28 -6.01
CA PHE A 184 -26.79 2.24 -6.16
C PHE A 184 -27.67 2.11 -4.91
N PHE A 185 -27.12 2.36 -3.71
CA PHE A 185 -27.94 2.47 -2.50
C PHE A 185 -28.93 3.64 -2.57
N LEU A 186 -28.52 4.80 -3.09
CA LEU A 186 -29.43 5.93 -3.31
C LEU A 186 -30.54 5.57 -4.31
N PHE A 187 -30.22 4.83 -5.38
CA PHE A 187 -31.22 4.34 -6.33
C PHE A 187 -32.15 3.31 -5.70
N TYR A 188 -31.66 2.46 -4.79
CA TYR A 188 -32.49 1.59 -3.98
C TYR A 188 -33.45 2.38 -3.09
N LEU A 189 -32.98 3.40 -2.36
CA LEU A 189 -33.83 4.23 -1.52
C LEU A 189 -34.94 4.93 -2.31
N LYS A 190 -34.65 5.32 -3.55
CA LYS A 190 -35.64 5.93 -4.44
C LYS A 190 -36.61 4.90 -4.99
N SER A 191 -36.13 3.79 -5.56
CA SER A 191 -36.96 2.85 -6.34
C SER A 191 -37.48 1.62 -5.59
N SER A 192 -36.96 1.35 -4.39
CA SER A 192 -37.12 0.07 -3.66
C SER A 192 -36.73 -1.18 -4.47
N SER A 193 -35.96 -1.02 -5.55
CA SER A 193 -35.55 -2.13 -6.41
C SER A 193 -34.46 -2.98 -5.76
N ARG A 194 -34.72 -4.28 -5.61
CA ARG A 194 -33.74 -5.26 -5.13
C ARG A 194 -32.47 -5.30 -5.99
N HIS A 195 -32.57 -5.03 -7.28
CA HIS A 195 -31.41 -5.00 -8.17
C HIS A 195 -30.41 -3.91 -7.77
N HIS A 196 -30.89 -2.70 -7.47
CA HIS A 196 -30.03 -1.61 -7.00
C HIS A 196 -29.39 -1.92 -5.64
N PHE A 197 -30.13 -2.59 -4.75
CA PHE A 197 -29.58 -3.05 -3.47
C PHE A 197 -28.46 -4.09 -3.66
N LEU A 198 -28.67 -5.09 -4.53
CA LEU A 198 -27.67 -6.12 -4.83
C LEU A 198 -26.43 -5.53 -5.52
N LEU A 199 -26.61 -4.55 -6.43
CA LEU A 199 -25.49 -3.82 -7.02
C LEU A 199 -24.71 -3.02 -5.96
N SER A 200 -25.41 -2.37 -5.02
CA SER A 200 -24.76 -1.69 -3.90
C SER A 200 -23.88 -2.64 -3.08
N LEU A 201 -24.40 -3.83 -2.77
CA LEU A 201 -23.69 -4.87 -2.04
C LEU A 201 -22.50 -5.44 -2.84
N LEU A 202 -22.70 -5.69 -4.13
CA LEU A 202 -21.65 -6.15 -5.04
C LEU A 202 -20.47 -5.18 -5.07
N PHE A 203 -20.73 -3.89 -5.29
CA PHE A 203 -19.65 -2.90 -5.33
C PHE A 203 -18.99 -2.71 -3.96
N PHE A 204 -19.71 -2.86 -2.85
CA PHE A 204 -19.09 -2.88 -1.53
C PHE A 204 -18.08 -4.03 -1.41
N VAL A 205 -18.47 -5.25 -1.81
CA VAL A 205 -17.58 -6.42 -1.78
C VAL A 205 -16.38 -6.23 -2.72
N LEU A 206 -16.59 -5.74 -3.95
CA LEU A 206 -15.48 -5.44 -4.87
C LEU A 206 -14.52 -4.39 -4.30
N GLY A 207 -15.04 -3.39 -3.58
CA GLY A 207 -14.23 -2.42 -2.84
C GLY A 207 -13.35 -3.12 -1.80
N LEU A 208 -13.93 -3.97 -0.94
CA LEU A 208 -13.20 -4.72 0.07
C LEU A 208 -12.10 -5.61 -0.52
N LEU A 209 -12.38 -6.25 -1.66
CA LEU A 209 -11.43 -7.09 -2.38
C LEU A 209 -10.38 -6.28 -3.18
N SER A 210 -10.56 -4.96 -3.31
CA SER A 210 -9.57 -4.04 -3.91
C SER A 210 -8.63 -3.47 -2.86
N LYS A 211 -9.20 -3.00 -1.75
CA LYS A 211 -8.50 -2.43 -0.59
C LYS A 211 -9.42 -2.48 0.63
N THR A 212 -8.87 -2.86 1.78
CA THR A 212 -9.64 -3.03 3.02
C THR A 212 -10.29 -1.74 3.52
N ASN A 213 -9.85 -0.57 3.09
CA ASN A 213 -10.46 0.72 3.45
C ASN A 213 -11.92 0.88 2.99
N ALA A 214 -12.42 0.05 2.06
CA ALA A 214 -13.84 0.02 1.70
C ALA A 214 -14.76 -0.44 2.83
N VAL A 215 -14.21 -0.96 3.95
CA VAL A 215 -14.93 -1.30 5.20
C VAL A 215 -15.85 -0.18 5.71
N VAL A 216 -15.59 1.05 5.27
CA VAL A 216 -16.33 2.27 5.61
C VAL A 216 -17.75 2.33 5.04
N VAL A 217 -18.11 1.55 4.00
CA VAL A 217 -19.41 1.66 3.31
C VAL A 217 -20.62 1.60 4.25
N PRO A 218 -20.82 0.56 5.10
CA PRO A 218 -21.99 0.53 5.98
C PRO A 218 -22.02 1.73 6.95
N PHE A 219 -20.87 2.25 7.37
CA PHE A 219 -20.79 3.42 8.23
C PHE A 219 -21.13 4.72 7.48
N LEU A 220 -20.70 4.85 6.22
CA LEU A 220 -21.09 5.95 5.33
C LEU A 220 -22.59 5.93 5.05
N LEU A 221 -23.17 4.76 4.77
CA LEU A 221 -24.61 4.61 4.56
C LEU A 221 -25.40 4.89 5.83
N LEU A 222 -24.91 4.46 6.99
CA LEU A 222 -25.52 4.75 8.29
C LEU A 222 -25.51 6.25 8.57
N ALA A 223 -24.36 6.91 8.39
CA ALA A 223 -24.24 8.36 8.52
C ALA A 223 -25.17 9.09 7.55
N TYR A 224 -25.31 8.63 6.31
CA TYR A 224 -26.24 9.21 5.34
C TYR A 224 -27.71 9.06 5.78
N LEU A 225 -28.14 7.87 6.22
CA LEU A 225 -29.51 7.61 6.65
C LEU A 225 -29.87 8.41 7.91
N VAL A 226 -28.98 8.46 8.90
CA VAL A 226 -29.22 9.16 10.17
C VAL A 226 -29.12 10.67 10.01
N ILE A 227 -28.02 11.17 9.44
CA ILE A 227 -27.75 12.61 9.37
C ILE A 227 -28.57 13.26 8.25
N SER A 228 -28.49 12.72 7.02
CA SER A 228 -29.11 13.34 5.85
C SER A 228 -30.58 12.99 5.68
N GLN A 229 -30.98 11.75 5.94
CA GLN A 229 -32.37 11.29 5.76
C GLN A 229 -33.19 11.35 7.05
N ASN A 230 -32.57 11.74 8.17
CA ASN A 230 -33.20 11.84 9.49
C ASN A 230 -33.96 10.56 9.90
N LYS A 231 -33.46 9.39 9.48
CA LYS A 231 -33.99 8.09 9.89
C LYS A 231 -33.47 7.72 11.28
N GLY A 232 -34.27 6.97 12.04
CA GLY A 232 -33.85 6.45 13.33
C GLY A 232 -32.69 5.47 13.21
N TRP A 233 -31.83 5.40 14.24
CA TRP A 233 -30.69 4.48 14.28
C TRP A 233 -31.10 3.02 14.10
N ALA A 234 -32.14 2.56 14.81
CA ALA A 234 -32.61 1.18 14.72
C ALA A 234 -33.14 0.82 13.31
N GLU A 235 -33.86 1.74 12.67
CA GLU A 235 -34.33 1.55 11.30
C GLU A 235 -33.15 1.47 10.32
N SER A 236 -32.19 2.37 10.47
CA SER A 236 -31.00 2.44 9.62
C SER A 236 -30.14 1.19 9.75
N LEU A 237 -29.89 0.72 10.97
CA LEU A 237 -29.16 -0.52 11.22
C LEU A 237 -29.87 -1.74 10.64
N ARG A 238 -31.21 -1.81 10.72
CA ARG A 238 -32.00 -2.89 10.12
C ARG A 238 -31.90 -2.91 8.59
N ILE A 239 -31.90 -1.74 7.95
CA ILE A 239 -31.70 -1.64 6.48
C ILE A 239 -30.29 -2.12 6.10
N LEU A 240 -29.30 -1.84 6.93
CA LEU A 240 -27.90 -2.14 6.68
C LEU A 240 -27.45 -3.51 7.19
N THR A 241 -28.31 -4.27 7.87
CA THR A 241 -28.02 -5.64 8.33
C THR A 241 -27.31 -6.51 7.28
N PRO A 242 -27.70 -6.50 5.98
CA PRO A 242 -27.03 -7.32 4.97
C PRO A 242 -25.58 -6.93 4.64
N PHE A 243 -25.12 -5.72 5.01
CA PHE A 243 -23.75 -5.29 4.77
C PHE A 243 -22.77 -5.81 5.84
N PHE A 244 -23.21 -5.93 7.10
CA PHE A 244 -22.32 -6.26 8.21
C PHE A 244 -21.58 -7.61 8.10
N PRO A 245 -22.15 -8.70 7.56
CA PRO A 245 -21.43 -9.96 7.39
C PRO A 245 -20.13 -9.83 6.57
N PHE A 246 -20.11 -8.92 5.59
CA PHE A 246 -18.94 -8.72 4.73
C PHE A 246 -17.80 -7.96 5.43
N LEU A 247 -18.03 -7.35 6.60
CA LEU A 247 -16.97 -6.77 7.42
C LEU A 247 -16.01 -7.82 7.98
N LEU A 248 -16.38 -9.10 7.93
CA LEU A 248 -15.50 -10.21 8.30
C LEU A 248 -14.39 -10.43 7.27
N ILE A 249 -14.55 -9.99 6.01
CA ILE A 249 -13.57 -10.24 4.93
C ILE A 249 -12.17 -9.71 5.29
N PRO A 250 -11.99 -8.42 5.67
CA PRO A 250 -10.68 -7.93 6.12
C PRO A 250 -10.10 -8.71 7.30
N GLY A 251 -10.95 -9.09 8.26
CA GLY A 251 -10.55 -9.88 9.42
C GLY A 251 -10.04 -11.27 9.04
N ILE A 252 -10.73 -11.95 8.13
CA ILE A 252 -10.31 -13.25 7.59
C ILE A 252 -8.95 -13.12 6.90
N PHE A 253 -8.74 -12.10 6.06
CA PHE A 253 -7.45 -11.88 5.43
C PHE A 253 -6.35 -11.62 6.46
N TYR A 254 -6.62 -10.80 7.48
CA TYR A 254 -5.67 -10.55 8.56
C TYR A 254 -5.25 -11.84 9.28
N PHE A 255 -6.23 -12.65 9.72
CA PHE A 255 -5.96 -13.90 10.46
C PHE A 255 -5.33 -15.00 9.59
N VAL A 256 -5.78 -15.17 8.35
CA VAL A 256 -5.30 -16.25 7.47
C VAL A 256 -3.93 -15.93 6.88
N LEU A 257 -3.69 -14.67 6.50
CA LEU A 257 -2.46 -14.28 5.80
C LEU A 257 -1.36 -13.80 6.74
N GLN A 258 -1.63 -13.71 8.06
CA GLN A 258 -0.74 -13.09 9.05
C GLN A 258 -0.17 -11.76 8.55
N ALA A 259 -1.01 -10.94 7.90
CA ALA A 259 -0.58 -9.76 7.15
C ALA A 259 0.10 -8.75 8.11
N GLY A 260 1.43 -8.80 8.13
CA GLY A 260 2.28 -8.35 9.23
C GLY A 260 2.51 -6.84 9.37
N ASN A 261 1.71 -5.98 8.76
CA ASN A 261 1.95 -4.52 8.80
C ASN A 261 1.69 -3.87 10.17
N GLN A 262 1.11 -4.60 11.13
CA GLN A 262 0.86 -4.11 12.51
C GLN A 262 2.01 -4.41 13.48
N HIS A 263 2.89 -5.37 13.17
CA HIS A 263 3.95 -5.79 14.10
C HIS A 263 5.04 -4.72 14.29
N ALA A 264 5.15 -3.78 13.36
CA ALA A 264 6.07 -2.64 13.40
C ALA A 264 5.34 -1.29 13.57
N ALA A 265 4.05 -1.30 13.93
CA ALA A 265 3.30 -0.07 14.15
C ALA A 265 3.65 0.60 15.48
N LEU A 266 3.56 1.93 15.51
CA LEU A 266 3.69 2.70 16.75
C LEU A 266 2.63 2.25 17.77
N PRO A 267 2.95 2.28 19.08
CA PRO A 267 1.95 2.13 20.13
C PRO A 267 0.81 3.13 19.95
N TRP A 268 -0.41 2.73 20.32
CA TRP A 268 -1.62 3.54 20.12
C TRP A 268 -1.52 4.97 20.69
N HIS A 269 -0.78 5.15 21.78
CA HIS A 269 -0.63 6.44 22.46
C HIS A 269 0.32 7.40 21.72
N GLU A 270 1.19 6.89 20.84
CA GLU A 270 2.01 7.68 19.91
C GLU A 270 1.34 7.77 18.53
N TYR A 271 0.66 6.71 18.10
CA TYR A 271 0.02 6.66 16.80
C TYR A 271 -1.18 7.62 16.68
N LEU A 272 -2.11 7.62 17.62
CA LEU A 272 -3.31 8.46 17.53
C LEU A 272 -2.99 9.95 17.46
N PRO A 273 -2.09 10.49 18.30
CA PRO A 273 -1.74 11.90 18.17
C PRO A 273 -0.94 12.23 16.91
N ALA A 274 -0.14 11.29 16.39
CA ALA A 274 0.49 11.44 15.08
C ALA A 274 -0.57 11.58 13.98
N GLN A 275 -1.56 10.69 13.97
CA GLN A 275 -2.63 10.69 12.97
C GLN A 275 -3.48 11.96 13.02
N SER A 276 -3.70 12.53 14.22
CA SER A 276 -4.34 13.84 14.39
C SER A 276 -3.61 14.93 13.61
N SER A 277 -2.29 15.07 13.79
CA SER A 277 -1.46 16.03 13.05
C SER A 277 -1.41 15.72 11.55
N ILE A 278 -1.35 14.44 11.17
CA ILE A 278 -1.30 13.98 9.78
C ILE A 278 -2.57 14.33 9.01
N ILE A 279 -3.76 14.25 9.64
CA ILE A 279 -5.00 14.70 8.98
C ILE A 279 -4.92 16.19 8.64
N PHE A 280 -4.38 17.03 9.53
CA PHE A 280 -4.17 18.46 9.24
C PHE A 280 -3.10 18.69 8.17
N MET A 281 -2.04 17.89 8.13
CA MET A 281 -1.08 17.88 7.03
C MET A 281 -1.78 17.55 5.70
N TYR A 282 -2.62 16.52 5.65
CA TYR A 282 -3.39 16.20 4.44
C TYR A 282 -4.31 17.36 4.05
N LEU A 283 -5.03 17.97 5.00
CA LEU A 283 -5.87 19.14 4.73
C LEU A 283 -5.05 20.31 4.17
N LYS A 284 -3.84 20.55 4.70
CA LYS A 284 -2.89 21.52 4.14
C LYS A 284 -2.54 21.16 2.70
N LEU A 285 -2.20 19.90 2.40
CA LEU A 285 -1.88 19.46 1.04
C LEU A 285 -3.08 19.56 0.07
N PHE A 286 -4.31 19.51 0.58
CA PHE A 286 -5.50 19.79 -0.22
C PHE A 286 -5.55 21.28 -0.64
N PHE A 287 -5.44 22.21 0.30
CA PHE A 287 -5.56 23.64 -0.02
C PHE A 287 -4.30 24.23 -0.65
N VAL A 288 -3.13 23.70 -0.28
CA VAL A 288 -1.81 24.13 -0.73
C VAL A 288 -1.00 22.88 -1.08
N PRO A 289 -1.16 22.32 -2.30
CA PRO A 289 -0.47 21.11 -2.76
C PRO A 289 1.01 21.37 -3.07
N SER A 290 1.76 21.85 -2.07
CA SER A 290 3.19 22.13 -2.12
C SER A 290 3.96 21.08 -1.32
N GLY A 291 5.06 20.57 -1.87
CA GLY A 291 5.91 19.60 -1.16
C GLY A 291 5.37 18.17 -1.17
N LEU A 292 4.59 17.83 -2.20
CA LEU A 292 4.15 16.46 -2.44
C LEU A 292 5.37 15.54 -2.64
N HIS A 293 5.38 14.39 -1.98
CA HIS A 293 6.40 13.36 -2.07
C HIS A 293 5.85 12.01 -1.57
N PHE A 294 6.59 10.93 -1.80
CA PHE A 294 6.06 9.57 -1.71
C PHE A 294 5.88 9.05 -0.27
N SER A 295 6.87 9.27 0.60
CA SER A 295 6.88 8.80 1.99
C SER A 295 7.20 9.94 2.94
N TYR A 296 6.38 10.05 3.99
CA TYR A 296 6.49 11.08 5.02
C TYR A 296 7.12 10.55 6.33
N LEU A 297 7.65 9.32 6.34
CA LEU A 297 8.33 8.77 7.51
C LEU A 297 9.56 9.61 7.85
N GLY A 298 9.74 9.96 9.13
CA GLY A 298 10.87 10.77 9.59
C GLY A 298 10.77 12.27 9.27
N ASP A 299 9.67 12.74 8.67
CA ASP A 299 9.45 14.17 8.42
C ASP A 299 9.22 14.92 9.77
N PRO A 300 10.10 15.86 10.17
CA PRO A 300 9.96 16.61 11.42
C PRO A 300 8.74 17.51 11.46
N SER A 301 8.13 17.84 10.31
CA SER A 301 6.86 18.56 10.28
C SER A 301 5.69 17.72 10.79
N ILE A 302 5.90 16.40 10.96
CA ILE A 302 4.94 15.43 11.51
C ILE A 302 5.32 15.03 12.95
N ASP A 303 6.34 15.65 13.54
CA ASP A 303 6.79 15.33 14.91
C ASP A 303 5.62 15.41 15.91
N VAL A 304 5.29 14.24 16.44
CA VAL A 304 4.17 13.98 17.34
C VAL A 304 4.38 14.65 18.70
N CYS A 305 5.65 14.89 19.06
CA CYS A 305 6.05 15.52 20.31
C CYS A 305 6.16 17.04 20.19
N ALA A 306 6.11 17.61 18.98
CA ALA A 306 6.08 19.05 18.78
C ALA A 306 4.67 19.60 19.09
N SER A 307 4.61 20.80 19.66
CA SER A 307 3.39 21.46 20.20
C SER A 307 2.16 21.57 19.27
N PHE A 308 2.26 21.12 18.02
CA PHE A 308 1.21 21.11 17.01
C PHE A 308 0.12 20.05 17.25
N MET A 309 0.39 18.99 18.01
CA MET A 309 -0.60 17.95 18.34
C MET A 309 -1.86 18.52 19.01
N TRP A 310 -1.67 19.40 20.01
CA TRP A 310 -2.78 20.04 20.71
C TRP A 310 -3.57 20.99 19.81
N LEU A 311 -2.88 21.69 18.90
CA LEU A 311 -3.53 22.53 17.90
C LEU A 311 -4.38 21.69 16.93
N ALA A 312 -3.90 20.51 16.53
CA ALA A 312 -4.66 19.58 15.71
C ALA A 312 -5.91 19.07 16.46
N ILE A 313 -5.79 18.67 17.74
CA ILE A 313 -6.93 18.25 18.56
C ILE A 313 -7.97 19.38 18.67
N ILE A 314 -7.54 20.59 18.99
CA ILE A 314 -8.41 21.77 19.05
C ILE A 314 -9.08 22.02 17.68
N GLY A 315 -8.32 21.89 16.59
CA GLY A 315 -8.84 22.01 15.23
C GLY A 315 -9.92 20.97 14.92
N HIS A 316 -9.72 19.71 15.30
CA HIS A 316 -10.73 18.66 15.17
C HIS A 316 -12.00 19.02 15.96
N CYS A 317 -11.87 19.49 17.19
CA CYS A 317 -13.01 19.97 17.99
C CYS A 317 -13.77 21.09 17.30
N PHE A 318 -13.08 22.06 16.69
CA PHE A 318 -13.73 23.12 15.90
C PHE A 318 -14.44 22.58 14.65
N ILE A 319 -13.85 21.61 13.95
CA ILE A 319 -14.49 20.96 12.81
C ILE A 319 -15.77 20.24 13.26
N PHE A 320 -15.70 19.41 14.31
CA PHE A 320 -16.89 18.71 14.82
C PHE A 320 -17.97 19.67 15.33
N LEU A 321 -17.59 20.77 16.00
CA LEU A 321 -18.52 21.82 16.40
C LEU A 321 -19.17 22.48 15.18
N ALA A 322 -18.41 22.80 14.13
CA ALA A 322 -18.94 23.38 12.90
C ALA A 322 -19.91 22.42 12.19
N LEU A 323 -19.61 21.12 12.14
CA LEU A 323 -20.49 20.10 11.59
C LEU A 323 -21.77 19.93 12.42
N TYR A 324 -21.67 19.97 13.75
CA TYR A 324 -22.82 19.96 14.64
C TYR A 324 -23.71 21.19 14.43
N ILE A 325 -23.11 22.39 14.34
CA ILE A 325 -23.84 23.62 14.02
C ILE A 325 -24.50 23.54 12.64
N ALA A 326 -23.82 22.99 11.63
CA ALA A 326 -24.39 22.80 10.30
C ALA A 326 -25.61 21.85 10.32
N TRP A 327 -25.53 20.77 11.11
CA TRP A 327 -26.65 19.86 11.33
C TRP A 327 -27.84 20.57 12.00
N LEU A 328 -27.60 21.35 13.06
CA LEU A 328 -28.63 22.14 13.74
C LEU A 328 -29.25 23.22 12.83
N LYS A 329 -28.45 23.85 11.95
CA LYS A 329 -28.89 24.87 10.98
C LYS A 329 -29.62 24.27 9.77
N LYS A 330 -30.07 23.02 9.83
CA LYS A 330 -30.78 22.30 8.76
C LYS A 330 -29.99 22.20 7.45
N GLU A 331 -28.67 22.05 7.55
CA GLU A 331 -27.78 21.75 6.42
C GLU A 331 -27.16 20.34 6.60
N PRO A 332 -27.99 19.27 6.70
CA PRO A 332 -27.54 17.95 7.12
C PRO A 332 -26.59 17.27 6.11
N LEU A 333 -26.64 17.64 4.83
CA LEU A 333 -25.71 17.14 3.82
C LEU A 333 -24.28 17.65 4.06
N LEU A 334 -24.11 18.89 4.51
CA LEU A 334 -22.78 19.41 4.86
C LEU A 334 -22.20 18.65 6.07
N ALA A 335 -23.03 18.46 7.10
CA ALA A 335 -22.65 17.67 8.27
C ALA A 335 -22.27 16.24 7.88
N PHE A 336 -23.07 15.61 7.00
CA PHE A 336 -22.80 14.28 6.47
C PHE A 336 -21.45 14.22 5.74
N PHE A 337 -21.12 15.17 4.84
CA PHE A 337 -19.85 15.15 4.13
C PHE A 337 -18.65 15.26 5.07
N GLY A 338 -18.74 16.13 6.08
CA GLY A 338 -17.68 16.24 7.09
C GLY A 338 -17.51 14.94 7.90
N VAL A 339 -18.60 14.35 8.38
CA VAL A 339 -18.55 13.06 9.10
C VAL A 339 -18.03 11.94 8.20
N ALA A 340 -18.49 11.88 6.94
CA ALA A 340 -18.05 10.91 5.96
C ALA A 340 -16.54 10.98 5.68
N MET A 341 -15.98 12.18 5.60
CA MET A 341 -14.53 12.38 5.46
C MET A 341 -13.76 11.71 6.61
N TYR A 342 -14.17 11.93 7.87
CA TYR A 342 -13.52 11.30 9.03
C TYR A 342 -13.74 9.78 9.06
N VAL A 343 -14.94 9.30 8.74
CA VAL A 343 -15.23 7.86 8.62
C VAL A 343 -14.28 7.20 7.62
N CYS A 344 -13.98 7.87 6.49
CA CYS A 344 -13.02 7.38 5.50
C CYS A 344 -11.57 7.40 5.96
N PHE A 345 -11.19 8.26 6.92
CA PHE A 345 -9.85 8.23 7.51
C PHE A 345 -9.67 7.13 8.55
N LEU A 346 -10.74 6.63 9.18
CA LEU A 346 -10.65 5.64 10.26
C LEU A 346 -9.75 4.41 9.96
N PRO A 347 -9.82 3.77 8.78
CA PRO A 347 -9.06 2.55 8.52
C PRO A 347 -7.56 2.77 8.30
N GLU A 348 -7.17 3.89 7.68
CA GLU A 348 -5.78 4.10 7.21
C GLU A 348 -5.05 5.24 7.94
N SER A 349 -5.78 6.15 8.57
CA SER A 349 -5.24 7.31 9.29
C SER A 349 -6.09 7.65 10.53
N GLY A 350 -6.56 6.62 11.22
CA GLY A 350 -7.43 6.76 12.38
C GLY A 350 -7.04 5.79 13.49
N VAL A 351 -7.88 4.79 13.74
CA VAL A 351 -7.83 4.02 14.99
C VAL A 351 -6.95 2.77 14.89
N PHE A 352 -6.66 2.31 13.68
CA PHE A 352 -5.85 1.10 13.45
C PHE A 352 -4.38 1.49 13.23
N PRO A 353 -3.45 1.14 14.15
CA PRO A 353 -2.03 1.40 13.96
C PRO A 353 -1.47 0.66 12.75
N ILE A 354 -0.73 1.39 11.91
CA ILE A 354 -0.04 0.89 10.73
C ILE A 354 1.40 1.43 10.82
N ALA A 355 2.40 0.59 10.51
CA ALA A 355 3.82 0.98 10.55
C ALA A 355 4.11 2.26 9.75
N ASP A 356 3.55 2.30 8.55
CA ASP A 356 3.56 3.46 7.68
C ASP A 356 2.59 4.54 8.20
N ILE A 357 3.11 5.63 8.74
CA ILE A 357 2.27 6.65 9.39
C ILE A 357 1.53 7.55 8.39
N ALA A 358 2.14 7.91 7.25
CA ALA A 358 1.55 8.88 6.32
C ALA A 358 1.93 8.64 4.84
N PHE A 359 0.92 8.69 3.97
CA PHE A 359 1.02 8.52 2.52
C PHE A 359 -0.10 9.30 1.82
N GLU A 360 0.21 10.04 0.75
CA GLU A 360 -0.74 10.90 0.03
C GLU A 360 -1.93 10.12 -0.52
N HIS A 361 -1.70 8.91 -1.03
CA HIS A 361 -2.75 8.07 -1.61
C HIS A 361 -3.87 7.70 -0.61
N ARG A 362 -3.63 7.79 0.71
CA ARG A 362 -4.65 7.54 1.75
C ARG A 362 -5.75 8.60 1.73
N THR A 363 -5.46 9.77 1.19
CA THR A 363 -6.42 10.88 1.05
C THR A 363 -7.43 10.67 -0.08
N TYR A 364 -7.17 9.75 -1.02
CA TYR A 364 -7.95 9.62 -2.25
C TYR A 364 -9.46 9.42 -2.01
N LEU A 365 -9.82 8.54 -1.06
CA LEU A 365 -11.23 8.30 -0.69
C LEU A 365 -11.79 9.40 0.23
N PRO A 366 -11.16 9.75 1.38
CA PRO A 366 -11.65 10.83 2.25
C PRO A 366 -11.91 12.15 1.53
N PHE A 367 -11.01 12.55 0.61
CA PHE A 367 -11.10 13.84 -0.05
C PHE A 367 -12.21 13.94 -1.08
N ILE A 368 -12.80 12.82 -1.53
CA ILE A 368 -14.07 12.88 -2.26
C ILE A 368 -15.11 13.70 -1.47
N PHE A 369 -15.21 13.47 -0.16
CA PHE A 369 -16.16 14.19 0.68
C PHE A 369 -15.73 15.63 0.97
N LEU A 370 -14.43 15.93 0.95
CA LEU A 370 -13.93 17.31 1.00
C LEU A 370 -14.28 18.09 -0.28
N PHE A 371 -14.16 17.46 -1.47
CA PHE A 371 -14.69 18.00 -2.72
C PHE A 371 -16.21 18.18 -2.66
N MET A 372 -16.96 17.29 -2.01
CA MET A 372 -18.41 17.47 -1.81
C MET A 372 -18.75 18.64 -0.87
N MET A 373 -17.93 18.93 0.13
CA MET A 373 -18.07 20.15 0.94
C MET A 373 -17.80 21.41 0.12
N MET A 374 -16.79 21.39 -0.75
CA MET A 374 -16.52 22.47 -1.70
C MET A 374 -17.68 22.67 -2.68
N PHE A 375 -18.26 21.59 -3.23
CA PHE A 375 -19.49 21.65 -4.02
C PHE A 375 -20.63 22.33 -3.24
N TRP A 376 -20.82 21.96 -1.97
CA TRP A 376 -21.87 22.54 -1.13
C TRP A 376 -21.69 24.05 -0.95
N ALA A 377 -20.46 24.55 -0.91
CA ALA A 377 -20.19 25.99 -0.89
C ALA A 377 -20.49 26.63 -2.26
N MET A 378 -20.01 26.02 -3.35
CA MET A 378 -20.18 26.52 -4.72
C MET A 378 -21.65 26.56 -5.18
N ARG A 379 -22.51 25.68 -4.66
CA ARG A 379 -23.93 25.58 -5.08
C ARG A 379 -24.74 26.85 -4.78
N LYS A 380 -24.31 27.64 -3.78
CA LYS A 380 -24.98 28.88 -3.36
C LYS A 380 -24.70 30.05 -4.30
N VAL A 381 -23.73 29.91 -5.20
CA VAL A 381 -23.44 30.92 -6.22
C VAL A 381 -24.46 30.76 -7.36
N PRO A 382 -25.39 31.73 -7.55
CA PRO A 382 -26.46 31.59 -8.52
C PRO A 382 -25.89 31.67 -9.95
N ARG A 383 -25.89 30.51 -10.64
CA ARG A 383 -25.27 30.30 -11.95
C ARG A 383 -23.75 30.55 -11.95
N ALA A 384 -23.11 30.05 -12.98
CA ALA A 384 -21.68 30.20 -13.19
C ALA A 384 -21.37 31.66 -13.53
N THR A 385 -21.37 32.54 -12.51
CA THR A 385 -20.93 33.92 -12.66
C THR A 385 -19.53 33.87 -13.27
N ALA A 386 -19.22 34.81 -14.17
CA ALA A 386 -17.91 34.85 -14.83
C ALA A 386 -16.76 34.79 -13.81
N GLY A 387 -16.95 35.35 -12.60
CA GLY A 387 -16.02 35.25 -11.49
C GLY A 387 -15.83 33.83 -10.92
N LEU A 388 -16.89 33.04 -10.70
CA LEU A 388 -16.75 31.66 -10.24
C LEU A 388 -16.09 30.78 -11.30
N LEU A 389 -16.48 30.96 -12.57
CA LEU A 389 -15.84 30.25 -13.68
C LEU A 389 -14.37 30.63 -13.79
N ALA A 390 -14.04 31.91 -13.75
CA ALA A 390 -12.66 32.38 -13.77
C ALA A 390 -11.85 31.81 -12.61
N LEU A 391 -12.38 31.83 -11.38
CA LEU A 391 -11.70 31.26 -10.22
C LEU A 391 -11.47 29.76 -10.39
N VAL A 392 -12.49 29.00 -10.76
CA VAL A 392 -12.35 27.55 -10.98
C VAL A 392 -11.38 27.27 -12.11
N SER A 393 -11.43 28.02 -13.22
CA SER A 393 -10.48 27.90 -14.31
C SER A 393 -9.05 28.20 -13.86
N VAL A 394 -8.82 29.25 -13.06
CA VAL A 394 -7.51 29.58 -12.50
C VAL A 394 -7.01 28.45 -11.59
N VAL A 395 -7.87 27.93 -10.70
CA VAL A 395 -7.51 26.79 -9.82
C VAL A 395 -7.22 25.54 -10.66
N THR A 396 -8.04 25.22 -11.65
CA THR A 396 -7.82 24.09 -12.57
C THR A 396 -6.50 24.24 -13.32
N ILE A 397 -6.20 25.42 -13.86
CA ILE A 397 -4.93 25.70 -14.55
C ILE A 397 -3.76 25.55 -13.58
N ALA A 398 -3.85 26.10 -12.37
CA ALA A 398 -2.81 25.96 -11.35
C ALA A 398 -2.58 24.49 -10.98
N CYS A 399 -3.64 23.71 -10.78
CA CYS A 399 -3.57 22.28 -10.53
C CYS A 399 -2.93 21.53 -11.70
N LEU A 400 -3.30 21.84 -12.95
CA LEU A 400 -2.69 21.24 -14.14
C LEU A 400 -1.19 21.56 -14.22
N LEU A 401 -0.81 22.83 -14.04
CA LEU A 401 0.60 23.25 -14.05
C LEU A 401 1.40 22.57 -12.95
N LEU A 402 0.82 22.42 -11.75
CA LEU A 402 1.45 21.69 -10.65
C LEU A 402 1.62 20.21 -10.98
N ASN A 403 0.60 19.53 -11.54
CA ASN A 403 0.76 18.14 -11.98
C ASN A 403 1.84 18.01 -13.05
N LEU A 404 1.87 18.91 -14.03
CA LEU A 404 2.90 18.93 -15.06
C LEU A 404 4.30 19.04 -14.43
N PHE A 405 4.47 20.03 -13.55
CA PHE A 405 5.72 20.23 -12.80
C PHE A 405 6.11 19.01 -11.98
N TYR A 406 5.20 18.44 -11.18
CA TYR A 406 5.51 17.28 -10.35
C TYR A 406 5.89 16.08 -11.21
N ASN A 407 5.05 15.74 -12.19
CA ASN A 407 5.27 14.58 -13.06
C ASN A 407 6.56 14.70 -13.88
N GLU A 408 6.93 15.90 -14.32
CA GLU A 408 8.22 16.14 -15.02
C GLU A 408 9.43 15.90 -14.12
N ASN A 409 9.33 16.29 -12.84
CA ASN A 409 10.37 16.06 -11.84
C ASN A 409 10.48 14.61 -11.38
N ILE A 410 9.55 13.74 -11.76
CA ILE A 410 9.54 12.32 -11.35
C ILE A 410 9.38 11.35 -12.54
N ASN A 411 9.58 11.80 -13.78
CA ASN A 411 9.26 11.00 -14.96
C ASN A 411 10.22 9.84 -15.24
N THR A 412 11.38 9.78 -14.59
CA THR A 412 12.25 8.59 -14.58
C THR A 412 12.45 8.11 -13.14
N TYR A 413 12.89 6.85 -12.98
CA TYR A 413 13.17 6.32 -11.65
C TYR A 413 14.27 7.13 -10.94
N GLU A 414 15.34 7.52 -11.63
CA GLU A 414 16.41 8.35 -11.05
C GLU A 414 15.91 9.69 -10.54
N LYS A 415 15.09 10.37 -11.34
CA LYS A 415 14.50 11.65 -10.98
C LYS A 415 13.53 11.51 -9.81
N TRP A 416 12.68 10.49 -9.84
CA TRP A 416 11.74 10.20 -8.76
C TRP A 416 12.49 9.95 -7.44
N VAL A 417 13.53 9.10 -7.44
CA VAL A 417 14.35 8.87 -6.23
C VAL A 417 15.01 10.17 -5.78
N SER A 418 15.70 10.87 -6.69
CA SER A 418 16.42 12.11 -6.36
C SER A 418 15.49 13.16 -5.74
N TYR A 419 14.29 13.32 -6.31
CA TYR A 419 13.27 14.24 -5.81
C TYR A 419 12.82 13.85 -4.39
N ASN A 420 12.54 12.57 -4.14
CA ASN A 420 12.06 12.11 -2.82
C ASN A 420 13.15 12.20 -1.74
N ILE A 421 14.39 11.78 -2.03
CA ILE A 421 15.52 11.89 -1.08
C ILE A 421 15.79 13.37 -0.76
N ALA A 422 15.73 14.27 -1.74
CA ALA A 422 15.93 15.69 -1.51
C ALA A 422 14.82 16.32 -0.65
N LYS A 423 13.57 15.83 -0.77
CA LYS A 423 12.43 16.32 0.03
C LYS A 423 12.40 15.76 1.44
N ASN A 424 12.78 14.50 1.61
CA ASN A 424 12.78 13.83 2.91
C ASN A 424 14.05 12.98 3.11
N PRO A 425 15.22 13.61 3.37
CA PRO A 425 16.47 12.88 3.59
C PRO A 425 16.47 12.07 4.90
N ARG A 426 15.47 12.26 5.77
CA ARG A 426 15.32 11.58 7.06
C ARG A 426 14.56 10.25 6.96
N ASP A 427 14.02 9.90 5.80
CA ASP A 427 13.48 8.55 5.61
C ASP A 427 14.62 7.57 5.30
N HIS A 428 15.34 7.23 6.37
CA HIS A 428 16.52 6.39 6.37
C HIS A 428 16.28 5.04 5.67
N ASN A 429 15.15 4.38 5.90
CA ASN A 429 14.83 3.09 5.27
C ASN A 429 14.47 3.24 3.79
N PHE A 430 13.64 4.23 3.45
CA PHE A 430 13.32 4.54 2.06
C PHE A 430 14.57 4.88 1.25
N ASN A 431 15.50 5.67 1.82
CA ASN A 431 16.72 6.06 1.14
C ASN A 431 17.61 4.85 0.84
N LEU A 432 17.86 3.97 1.83
CA LEU A 432 18.66 2.76 1.62
C LEU A 432 18.03 1.83 0.58
N TYR A 433 16.72 1.64 0.61
CA TYR A 433 16.00 0.84 -0.39
C TYR A 433 16.25 1.37 -1.80
N ASN A 434 16.08 2.68 -2.01
CA ASN A 434 16.23 3.28 -3.32
C ASN A 434 17.69 3.37 -3.78
N LEU A 435 18.66 3.48 -2.86
CA LEU A 435 20.08 3.37 -3.19
C LEU A 435 20.44 1.97 -3.67
N ASP A 436 19.89 0.90 -3.11
CA ASP A 436 20.08 -0.47 -3.64
C ASP A 436 19.46 -0.59 -5.04
N GLU A 437 18.23 -0.11 -5.21
CA GLU A 437 17.53 -0.16 -6.50
C GLU A 437 18.25 0.60 -7.62
N LEU A 438 18.79 1.79 -7.34
CA LEU A 438 19.62 2.54 -8.31
C LEU A 438 20.87 1.74 -8.71
N PHE A 439 21.49 1.05 -7.76
CA PHE A 439 22.66 0.20 -8.04
C PHE A 439 22.28 -0.99 -8.92
N LEU A 440 21.16 -1.65 -8.63
CA LEU A 440 20.65 -2.79 -9.40
C LEU A 440 20.26 -2.42 -10.84
N ARG A 441 19.78 -1.18 -11.03
CA ARG A 441 19.44 -0.60 -12.34
C ARG A 441 20.65 -0.04 -13.09
N ASN A 442 21.85 -0.13 -12.52
CA ASN A 442 23.09 0.40 -13.07
C ASN A 442 23.09 1.95 -13.21
N SER A 443 22.29 2.66 -12.40
CA SER A 443 22.24 4.12 -12.33
C SER A 443 23.35 4.67 -11.41
N ILE A 444 24.59 4.26 -11.67
CA ILE A 444 25.76 4.45 -10.79
C ILE A 444 26.03 5.93 -10.47
N GLN A 445 25.96 6.81 -11.48
CA GLN A 445 26.28 8.22 -11.30
C GLN A 445 25.30 8.91 -10.33
N VAL A 446 24.00 8.66 -10.48
CA VAL A 446 22.95 9.24 -9.63
C VAL A 446 23.04 8.66 -8.22
N GLY A 447 23.20 7.33 -8.11
CA GLY A 447 23.37 6.68 -6.82
C GLY A 447 24.59 7.20 -6.05
N SER A 448 25.74 7.32 -6.70
CA SER A 448 26.98 7.90 -6.14
C SER A 448 26.77 9.34 -5.65
N GLN A 449 26.08 10.18 -6.42
CA GLN A 449 25.75 11.55 -6.02
C GLN A 449 24.84 11.60 -4.79
N LEU A 450 23.77 10.82 -4.77
CA LEU A 450 22.81 10.77 -3.66
C LEU A 450 23.45 10.20 -2.38
N THR A 451 24.30 9.17 -2.52
CA THR A 451 25.05 8.63 -1.40
C THR A 451 26.00 9.67 -0.80
N ARG A 452 26.76 10.42 -1.62
CA ARG A 452 27.62 11.51 -1.11
C ARG A 452 26.81 12.59 -0.40
N PHE A 453 25.65 12.95 -0.94
CA PHE A 453 24.72 13.88 -0.29
C PHE A 453 24.29 13.36 1.10
N LEU A 454 23.89 12.09 1.20
CA LEU A 454 23.43 11.47 2.45
C LEU A 454 24.56 11.31 3.47
N VAL A 455 25.77 10.91 3.05
CA VAL A 455 26.96 10.86 3.93
C VAL A 455 27.31 12.24 4.47
N HIS A 456 27.20 13.29 3.65
CA HIS A 456 27.42 14.66 4.11
C HIS A 456 26.36 15.11 5.12
N GLN A 457 25.09 14.74 4.91
CA GLN A 457 24.00 15.07 5.84
C GLN A 457 24.08 14.26 7.15
N TYR A 458 24.54 13.01 7.08
CA TYR A 458 24.58 12.04 8.18
C TYR A 458 25.97 11.37 8.25
N PRO A 459 27.03 12.09 8.65
CA PRO A 459 28.40 11.58 8.60
C PRO A 459 28.68 10.42 9.58
N GLY A 460 27.86 10.25 10.61
CA GLY A 460 27.95 9.16 11.57
C GLY A 460 27.08 7.94 11.25
N ASP A 461 26.41 7.91 10.10
CA ASP A 461 25.55 6.80 9.69
C ASP A 461 26.32 5.81 8.80
N ASP A 462 26.74 4.70 9.41
CA ASP A 462 27.56 3.68 8.75
C ASP A 462 26.83 2.99 7.59
N ASP A 463 25.49 3.03 7.55
CA ASP A 463 24.72 2.45 6.44
C ASP A 463 25.00 3.19 5.11
N TYR A 464 25.12 4.51 5.15
CA TYR A 464 25.45 5.29 3.94
C TYR A 464 26.91 5.15 3.55
N ARG A 465 27.80 4.87 4.50
CA ARG A 465 29.22 4.55 4.21
C ARG A 465 29.35 3.24 3.45
N ILE A 466 28.55 2.22 3.79
CA ILE A 466 28.49 0.97 3.00
C ILE A 466 28.10 1.27 1.55
N PHE A 467 27.06 2.08 1.34
CA PHE A 467 26.68 2.48 -0.01
C PHE A 467 27.77 3.30 -0.72
N GLN A 468 28.51 4.12 0.01
CA GLN A 468 29.61 4.90 -0.55
C GLN A 468 30.69 3.98 -1.13
N GLU A 469 31.04 2.92 -0.39
CA GLU A 469 31.94 1.88 -0.86
C GLU A 469 31.35 1.11 -2.07
N ILE A 470 30.08 0.69 -1.99
CA ILE A 470 29.39 -0.02 -3.08
C ILE A 470 29.44 0.79 -4.39
N TYR A 471 29.16 2.09 -4.34
CA TYR A 471 29.19 2.95 -5.53
C TYR A 471 30.61 3.27 -5.98
N ALA A 472 31.57 3.39 -5.06
CA ALA A 472 32.99 3.56 -5.39
C ALA A 472 33.53 2.38 -6.20
N TYR A 473 33.07 1.14 -5.96
CA TYR A 473 33.48 -0.05 -6.73
C TYR A 473 33.44 0.17 -8.25
N SER A 474 32.38 0.80 -8.75
CA SER A 474 32.19 1.03 -10.18
C SER A 474 33.13 2.11 -10.75
N GLU A 475 33.60 3.03 -9.90
CA GLU A 475 34.53 4.12 -10.23
C GLU A 475 36.01 3.67 -10.16
N ARG A 476 36.29 2.53 -9.53
CA ARG A 476 37.64 1.99 -9.26
C ARG A 476 38.15 1.02 -10.33
N ASN A 477 39.48 0.90 -10.43
CA ASN A 477 40.13 -0.08 -11.30
C ASN A 477 40.06 -1.51 -10.72
N VAL A 478 40.47 -2.54 -11.48
CA VAL A 478 40.32 -3.96 -11.09
C VAL A 478 41.04 -4.30 -9.77
N TYR A 479 42.20 -3.71 -9.49
CA TYR A 479 42.96 -3.98 -8.27
C TYR A 479 42.31 -3.32 -7.05
N GLU A 480 41.89 -2.06 -7.20
CA GLU A 480 41.19 -1.29 -6.16
C GLU A 480 39.79 -1.87 -5.85
N ARG A 481 39.15 -2.53 -6.82
CA ARG A 481 37.84 -3.16 -6.63
C ARG A 481 37.85 -4.26 -5.58
N THR A 482 38.93 -5.02 -5.47
CA THR A 482 39.08 -6.04 -4.43
C THR A 482 39.12 -5.39 -3.05
N GLU A 483 39.84 -4.26 -2.90
CA GLU A 483 39.92 -3.50 -1.65
C GLU A 483 38.54 -2.98 -1.21
N VAL A 484 37.72 -2.53 -2.16
CA VAL A 484 36.34 -2.08 -1.88
C VAL A 484 35.49 -3.24 -1.34
N ILE A 485 35.59 -4.43 -1.93
CA ILE A 485 34.81 -5.57 -1.43
C ILE A 485 35.29 -5.98 -0.03
N ASP A 486 36.60 -6.00 0.21
CA ASP A 486 37.16 -6.25 1.55
C ASP A 486 36.69 -5.19 2.56
N SER A 487 36.59 -3.92 2.14
CA SER A 487 36.04 -2.83 2.96
C SER A 487 34.58 -3.10 3.36
N VAL A 488 33.73 -3.46 2.40
CA VAL A 488 32.32 -3.82 2.65
C VAL A 488 32.21 -5.03 3.57
N ILE A 489 33.03 -6.07 3.37
CA ILE A 489 33.04 -7.26 4.24
C ILE A 489 33.42 -6.87 5.68
N ARG A 490 34.48 -6.08 5.86
CA ARG A 490 34.90 -5.62 7.20
C ARG A 490 33.79 -4.90 7.94
N VAL A 491 33.09 -3.97 7.27
CA VAL A 491 31.98 -3.22 7.89
C VAL A 491 30.84 -4.17 8.26
N LEU A 492 30.47 -5.10 7.37
CA LEU A 492 29.37 -6.04 7.63
C LEU A 492 29.68 -7.06 8.73
N SER A 493 30.96 -7.40 8.93
CA SER A 493 31.47 -8.33 9.94
C SER A 493 31.75 -7.69 11.29
N ASP A 494 31.73 -6.37 11.41
CA ASP A 494 31.98 -5.67 12.67
C ASP A 494 30.73 -5.69 13.55
N GLU A 495 30.77 -6.45 14.64
CA GLU A 495 29.67 -6.54 15.61
C GLU A 495 29.46 -5.23 16.39
N ALA A 496 30.44 -4.31 16.41
CA ALA A 496 30.30 -3.02 17.06
C ALA A 496 29.49 -2.02 16.21
N VAL A 497 29.29 -2.30 14.92
CA VAL A 497 28.57 -1.43 13.98
C VAL A 497 27.12 -1.91 13.82
N GLU A 498 26.17 -1.08 14.25
CA GLU A 498 24.75 -1.35 14.07
C GLU A 498 24.32 -0.96 12.65
N ILE A 499 24.24 -1.96 11.76
CA ILE A 499 23.81 -1.79 10.36
C ILE A 499 22.35 -2.19 10.23
N ARG A 500 21.54 -1.30 9.64
CA ARG A 500 20.12 -1.55 9.38
C ARG A 500 19.93 -2.74 8.43
N PRO A 501 18.85 -3.53 8.58
CA PRO A 501 18.61 -4.72 7.75
C PRO A 501 18.70 -4.48 6.24
N MET A 502 18.25 -3.31 5.77
CA MET A 502 18.28 -2.95 4.34
C MET A 502 19.69 -2.70 3.81
N ALA A 503 20.53 -1.95 4.53
CA ALA A 503 21.92 -1.75 4.14
C ALA A 503 22.71 -3.05 4.21
N ARG A 504 22.47 -3.85 5.24
CA ARG A 504 23.05 -5.19 5.38
C ARG A 504 22.70 -6.08 4.20
N LEU A 505 21.42 -6.11 3.78
CA LEU A 505 20.97 -6.87 2.62
C LEU A 505 21.65 -6.40 1.32
N ALA A 506 21.78 -5.09 1.12
CA ALA A 506 22.44 -4.52 -0.06
C ALA A 506 23.94 -4.87 -0.10
N GLY A 507 24.64 -4.68 1.01
CA GLY A 507 26.06 -5.04 1.16
C GLY A 507 26.30 -6.53 0.91
N ASN A 508 25.48 -7.40 1.50
CA ASN A 508 25.55 -8.83 1.27
C ASN A 508 25.34 -9.18 -0.20
N ARG A 509 24.30 -8.63 -0.83
CA ARG A 509 24.02 -8.84 -2.26
C ARG A 509 25.20 -8.39 -3.13
N PHE A 510 25.82 -7.27 -2.78
CA PHE A 510 26.99 -6.73 -3.46
C PHE A 510 28.19 -7.71 -3.40
N VAL A 511 28.50 -8.24 -2.20
CA VAL A 511 29.58 -9.22 -1.98
C VAL A 511 29.28 -10.53 -2.70
N MET A 512 28.08 -11.09 -2.51
CA MET A 512 27.71 -12.42 -3.03
C MET A 512 27.71 -12.49 -4.57
N ARG A 513 27.36 -11.40 -5.25
CA ARG A 513 27.42 -11.32 -6.72
C ARG A 513 28.84 -11.35 -7.27
N ARG A 514 29.85 -11.11 -6.42
CA ARG A 514 31.26 -10.97 -6.79
C ARG A 514 32.14 -12.08 -6.22
N LEU A 515 31.55 -13.11 -5.61
CA LEU A 515 32.27 -14.27 -5.08
C LEU A 515 33.19 -14.94 -6.10
N SER A 516 32.81 -14.96 -7.38
CA SER A 516 33.61 -15.54 -8.45
C SER A 516 34.85 -14.72 -8.82
N GLN A 517 34.93 -13.45 -8.41
CA GLN A 517 36.08 -12.58 -8.66
C GLN A 517 37.21 -12.81 -7.65
N PHE A 518 36.91 -13.46 -6.52
CA PHE A 518 37.91 -13.93 -5.58
C PHE A 518 38.44 -15.27 -6.06
N ASN A 519 39.59 -15.23 -6.73
CA ASN A 519 40.26 -16.46 -7.14
C ASN A 519 41.09 -17.09 -6.04
N ASP A 520 41.75 -16.33 -5.15
CA ASP A 520 42.64 -16.92 -4.12
C ASP A 520 43.19 -15.84 -3.17
N PRO A 521 42.48 -15.49 -2.09
CA PRO A 521 43.15 -15.65 -0.80
C PRO A 521 42.31 -16.41 0.24
N PRO A 522 42.92 -17.33 1.01
CA PRO A 522 42.23 -18.03 2.09
C PRO A 522 41.69 -17.08 3.18
N ASP A 523 42.20 -15.86 3.31
CA ASP A 523 41.67 -14.86 4.26
C ASP A 523 40.33 -14.27 3.83
N THR A 524 40.19 -13.85 2.57
CA THR A 524 38.93 -13.29 2.05
C THR A 524 37.83 -14.35 1.99
N SER A 525 38.18 -15.58 1.59
CA SER A 525 37.23 -16.70 1.62
C SER A 525 36.76 -17.04 3.04
N ARG A 526 37.66 -16.94 4.04
CA ARG A 526 37.31 -17.10 5.45
C ARG A 526 36.42 -15.98 5.97
N ALA A 527 36.70 -14.73 5.60
CA ALA A 527 35.89 -13.58 5.98
C ALA A 527 34.48 -13.64 5.40
N ILE A 528 34.35 -14.12 4.15
CA ILE A 528 33.05 -14.38 3.51
C ILE A 528 32.30 -15.50 4.25
N ASP A 529 32.97 -16.62 4.58
CA ASP A 529 32.36 -17.72 5.33
C ASP A 529 31.84 -17.25 6.71
N ASP A 530 32.63 -16.47 7.43
CA ASP A 530 32.22 -15.88 8.71
C ASP A 530 31.05 -14.90 8.55
N LEU A 531 31.09 -14.05 7.51
CA LEU A 531 30.01 -13.13 7.17
C LEU A 531 28.72 -13.89 6.84
N VAL A 532 28.78 -14.96 6.04
CA VAL A 532 27.58 -15.72 5.70
C VAL A 532 27.06 -16.48 6.89
N TYR A 533 27.93 -17.11 7.67
CA TYR A 533 27.54 -17.88 8.83
C TYR A 533 26.89 -17.00 9.91
N SER A 534 27.50 -15.86 10.25
CA SER A 534 26.96 -14.92 11.24
C SER A 534 25.59 -14.39 10.85
N GLN A 535 25.24 -14.40 9.57
CA GLN A 535 24.00 -13.86 9.05
C GLN A 535 23.13 -14.93 8.38
N LEU A 536 23.47 -16.22 8.54
CA LEU A 536 22.88 -17.32 7.78
C LEU A 536 21.37 -17.40 8.00
N GLU A 537 20.92 -17.12 9.22
CA GLU A 537 19.51 -17.04 9.57
C GLU A 537 18.81 -15.87 8.84
N THR A 538 19.41 -14.68 8.82
CA THR A 538 18.93 -13.53 8.04
C THR A 538 18.88 -13.83 6.54
N PHE A 539 19.92 -14.50 6.03
CA PHE A 539 20.00 -14.94 4.64
C PHE A 539 18.87 -15.90 4.27
N LEU A 540 18.63 -16.91 5.10
CA LEU A 540 17.62 -17.94 4.87
C LEU A 540 16.19 -17.45 5.10
N GLN A 541 15.98 -16.50 6.01
CA GLN A 541 14.67 -15.89 6.27
C GLN A 541 14.29 -14.83 5.23
N SER A 542 15.27 -14.18 4.60
CA SER A 542 15.02 -13.24 3.52
C SER A 542 14.59 -13.98 2.24
N GLY A 543 13.28 -14.24 2.08
CA GLY A 543 12.70 -14.84 0.87
C GLY A 543 13.00 -14.08 -0.45
N HIS A 544 13.66 -12.92 -0.35
CA HIS A 544 14.20 -12.10 -1.43
C HIS A 544 15.60 -12.53 -1.91
N PHE A 545 16.20 -13.57 -1.34
CA PHE A 545 17.46 -14.11 -1.84
C PHE A 545 17.23 -14.80 -3.20
N PHE A 546 17.39 -14.02 -4.27
CA PHE A 546 17.35 -14.49 -5.66
C PHE A 546 18.17 -15.78 -5.79
N GLY A 547 17.60 -16.79 -6.45
CA GLY A 547 18.24 -18.12 -6.60
C GLY A 547 19.69 -18.05 -7.06
N GLN A 548 20.08 -17.07 -7.89
CA GLN A 548 21.46 -16.94 -8.37
C GLN A 548 22.46 -16.49 -7.29
N ILE A 549 22.04 -15.67 -6.33
CA ILE A 549 22.91 -15.25 -5.21
C ILE A 549 23.15 -16.44 -4.29
N TYR A 550 22.09 -17.19 -4.00
CA TYR A 550 22.16 -18.41 -3.21
C TYR A 550 23.03 -19.48 -3.90
N LEU A 551 22.92 -19.64 -5.22
CA LEU A 551 23.75 -20.55 -6.01
C LEU A 551 25.23 -20.11 -6.04
N ASN A 552 25.51 -18.81 -6.14
CA ASN A 552 26.88 -18.32 -6.04
C ASN A 552 27.48 -18.61 -4.66
N TYR A 553 26.68 -18.48 -3.61
CA TYR A 553 27.07 -18.88 -2.27
C TYR A 553 27.32 -20.39 -2.18
N LEU A 554 26.42 -21.24 -2.68
CA LEU A 554 26.64 -22.69 -2.70
C LEU A 554 27.93 -23.10 -3.42
N LYS A 555 28.21 -22.50 -4.58
CA LYS A 555 29.48 -22.71 -5.30
C LYS A 555 30.69 -22.29 -4.46
N HIS A 556 30.58 -21.23 -3.67
CA HIS A 556 31.63 -20.79 -2.77
C HIS A 556 31.82 -21.78 -1.62
N VAL A 557 30.73 -22.26 -1.02
CA VAL A 557 30.74 -23.29 0.03
C VAL A 557 31.35 -24.60 -0.48
N GLU A 558 31.06 -25.00 -1.72
CA GLU A 558 31.71 -26.16 -2.37
C GLU A 558 33.23 -25.97 -2.52
N ARG A 559 33.69 -24.78 -2.93
CA ARG A 559 35.13 -24.47 -3.00
C ARG A 559 35.79 -24.54 -1.61
N LEU A 560 35.13 -24.00 -0.59
CA LEU A 560 35.60 -24.08 0.80
C LEU A 560 35.72 -25.53 1.28
N LYS A 561 34.74 -26.38 0.95
CA LYS A 561 34.81 -27.82 1.23
C LYS A 561 36.07 -28.42 0.61
N THR A 562 36.29 -28.22 -0.69
CA THR A 562 37.48 -28.72 -1.39
C THR A 562 38.78 -28.19 -0.77
N HIS A 563 38.80 -26.91 -0.36
CA HIS A 563 39.95 -26.32 0.31
C HIS A 563 40.28 -27.02 1.64
N TYR A 564 39.30 -27.18 2.54
CA TYR A 564 39.53 -27.87 3.81
C TYR A 564 39.89 -29.34 3.63
N GLU A 565 39.31 -30.03 2.64
CA GLU A 565 39.67 -31.40 2.29
C GLU A 565 41.11 -31.50 1.78
N SER A 566 41.60 -30.50 1.03
CA SER A 566 42.98 -30.46 0.53
C SER A 566 44.03 -30.26 1.62
N ILE A 567 43.68 -29.61 2.74
CA ILE A 567 44.54 -29.49 3.93
C ILE A 567 44.66 -30.84 4.66
N GLY A 568 43.66 -31.71 4.51
CA GLY A 568 43.52 -32.97 5.21
C GLY A 568 42.69 -32.80 6.49
N VAL A 569 41.50 -33.41 6.53
CA VAL A 569 40.52 -33.22 7.61
C VAL A 569 41.09 -33.51 9.01
N ALA A 570 42.01 -34.46 9.13
CA ALA A 570 42.66 -34.80 10.40
C ALA A 570 43.71 -33.77 10.86
N ALA A 571 44.16 -32.89 9.97
CA ALA A 571 45.15 -31.85 10.23
C ALA A 571 44.54 -30.47 10.50
N LEU A 572 43.21 -30.35 10.44
CA LEU A 572 42.50 -29.09 10.69
C LEU A 572 42.63 -28.68 12.16
N ASP A 573 42.93 -27.40 12.40
CA ASP A 573 42.87 -26.84 13.74
C ASP A 573 41.42 -26.69 14.24
N HIS A 574 41.24 -26.22 15.48
CA HIS A 574 39.92 -26.02 16.08
C HIS A 574 39.00 -25.09 15.24
N SER A 575 39.53 -23.99 14.73
CA SER A 575 38.78 -22.99 13.94
C SER A 575 38.42 -23.53 12.56
N GLN A 576 39.37 -24.21 11.91
CA GLN A 576 39.18 -24.86 10.62
C GLN A 576 38.20 -26.02 10.70
N THR A 577 38.26 -26.86 11.74
CA THR A 577 37.30 -27.94 11.99
C THR A 577 35.88 -27.38 12.15
N MET A 578 35.75 -26.30 12.92
CA MET A 578 34.50 -25.56 13.10
C MET A 578 33.90 -25.10 11.76
N ARG A 579 34.69 -24.42 10.93
CA ARG A 579 34.26 -23.89 9.63
C ARG A 579 33.94 -25.00 8.64
N TYR A 580 34.75 -26.04 8.59
CA TYR A 580 34.51 -27.20 7.74
C TYR A 580 33.17 -27.87 8.04
N LEU A 581 32.83 -28.06 9.32
CA LEU A 581 31.53 -28.62 9.71
C LEU A 581 30.34 -27.70 9.40
N ARG A 582 30.53 -26.37 9.45
CA ARG A 582 29.52 -25.40 8.99
C ARG A 582 29.25 -25.54 7.50
N VAL A 583 30.33 -25.56 6.71
CA VAL A 583 30.29 -25.75 5.24
C VAL A 583 29.54 -27.02 4.88
N LEU A 584 29.87 -28.15 5.54
CA LEU A 584 29.15 -29.41 5.34
C LEU A 584 27.67 -29.31 5.76
N GLY A 585 27.36 -28.64 6.87
CA GLY A 585 25.98 -28.44 7.32
C GLY A 585 25.12 -27.69 6.31
N VAL A 586 25.64 -26.63 5.71
CA VAL A 586 24.94 -25.87 4.66
C VAL A 586 24.71 -26.74 3.42
N LEU A 587 25.74 -27.46 2.97
CA LEU A 587 25.64 -28.33 1.80
C LEU A 587 24.64 -29.47 2.01
N GLN A 588 24.66 -30.11 3.18
CA GLN A 588 23.75 -31.22 3.46
C GLN A 588 22.30 -30.77 3.63
N LEU A 589 22.04 -29.60 4.22
CA LEU A 589 20.70 -29.03 4.27
C LEU A 589 20.14 -28.73 2.87
N TYR A 590 21.02 -28.39 1.90
CA TYR A 590 20.61 -28.12 0.53
C TYR A 590 20.50 -29.37 -0.35
N TYR A 591 21.49 -30.25 -0.29
CA TYR A 591 21.55 -31.44 -1.13
C TYR A 591 20.71 -32.60 -0.57
N ASN A 592 20.44 -32.59 0.74
CA ASN A 592 19.78 -33.65 1.52
C ASN A 592 20.55 -34.98 1.54
N ASP A 593 21.89 -34.88 1.53
CA ASP A 593 22.80 -36.03 1.54
C ASP A 593 23.34 -36.32 2.95
N ASP A 594 23.20 -37.56 3.40
CA ASP A 594 23.82 -38.19 4.59
C ASP A 594 23.93 -37.34 5.88
N ILE A 595 22.79 -36.82 6.34
CA ILE A 595 22.62 -36.11 7.63
C ILE A 595 23.20 -36.88 8.84
N PRO A 596 23.02 -38.22 8.96
CA PRO A 596 23.57 -38.99 10.08
C PRO A 596 25.11 -38.97 10.15
N GLU A 597 25.80 -38.96 9.01
CA GLU A 597 27.26 -38.90 8.97
C GLU A 597 27.77 -37.57 9.52
N LEU A 598 27.17 -36.43 9.13
CA LEU A 598 27.59 -35.13 9.63
C LEU A 598 27.26 -34.95 11.12
N GLU A 599 26.14 -35.47 11.59
CA GLU A 599 25.83 -35.49 13.02
C GLU A 599 26.92 -36.23 13.81
N SER A 600 27.41 -37.37 13.29
CA SER A 600 28.53 -38.10 13.85
C SER A 600 29.82 -37.27 13.86
N MET A 601 30.10 -36.54 12.77
CA MET A 601 31.27 -35.64 12.69
C MET A 601 31.19 -34.50 13.71
N PHE A 602 30.05 -33.84 13.88
CA PHE A 602 29.85 -32.83 14.92
C PHE A 602 30.06 -33.40 16.33
N ARG A 603 29.54 -34.59 16.61
CA ARG A 603 29.71 -35.27 17.91
C ARG A 603 31.18 -35.64 18.17
N LYS A 604 31.93 -36.06 17.14
CA LYS A 604 33.38 -36.31 17.24
C LYS A 604 34.15 -35.02 17.51
N ALA A 605 33.85 -33.94 16.79
CA ALA A 605 34.47 -32.65 17.01
C ALA A 605 34.16 -32.08 18.41
N LEU A 606 32.95 -32.27 18.94
CA LEU A 606 32.58 -31.85 20.30
C LEU A 606 33.31 -32.65 21.38
N LYS A 607 33.69 -33.90 21.10
CA LYS A 607 34.57 -34.68 21.99
C LYS A 607 36.01 -34.19 21.94
N GLN A 608 36.48 -33.77 20.76
CA GLN A 608 37.83 -33.24 20.57
C GLN A 608 37.99 -31.82 21.13
N PHE A 609 36.92 -31.01 21.06
CA PHE A 609 36.89 -29.61 21.48
C PHE A 609 35.71 -29.34 22.42
N PRO A 610 35.70 -29.93 23.63
CA PRO A 610 34.55 -29.89 24.52
C PRO A 610 34.17 -28.48 24.96
N GLU A 611 35.13 -27.56 25.09
CA GLU A 611 34.90 -26.18 25.53
C GLU A 611 34.37 -25.25 24.42
N SER A 612 34.21 -25.74 23.18
CA SER A 612 33.82 -24.91 22.06
C SER A 612 32.33 -24.56 22.09
N THR A 613 32.01 -23.38 22.62
CA THR A 613 30.65 -22.81 22.58
C THR A 613 30.19 -22.57 21.15
N ALA A 614 31.10 -22.20 20.24
CA ALA A 614 30.81 -22.02 18.83
C ALA A 614 30.36 -23.33 18.16
N LEU A 615 31.04 -24.46 18.45
CA LEU A 615 30.71 -25.78 17.90
C LEU A 615 29.36 -26.27 18.41
N ARG A 616 29.05 -26.04 19.69
CA ARG A 616 27.73 -26.33 20.26
C ARG A 616 26.63 -25.51 19.59
N LYS A 617 26.86 -24.21 19.37
CA LYS A 617 25.91 -23.35 18.66
C LYS A 617 25.66 -23.81 17.23
N THR A 618 26.73 -24.10 16.48
CA THR A 618 26.63 -24.60 15.09
C THR A 618 25.87 -25.93 15.04
N PHE A 619 26.19 -26.88 15.93
CA PHE A 619 25.51 -28.16 15.97
C PHE A 619 24.03 -28.04 16.37
N GLY A 620 23.73 -27.16 17.33
CA GLY A 620 22.36 -26.83 17.73
C GLY A 620 21.54 -26.21 16.59
N TRP A 621 22.15 -25.30 15.83
CA TRP A 621 21.54 -24.74 14.62
C TRP A 621 21.30 -25.81 13.55
N PHE A 622 22.29 -26.64 13.24
CA PHE A 622 22.14 -27.72 12.24
C PHE A 622 21.00 -28.69 12.61
N THR A 623 20.97 -29.14 13.87
CA THR A 623 19.93 -30.06 14.35
C THR A 623 18.53 -29.44 14.40
N SER A 624 18.41 -28.13 14.60
CA SER A 624 17.11 -27.44 14.51
C SER A 624 16.62 -27.39 13.05
N GLN A 625 17.52 -27.16 12.10
CA GLN A 625 17.22 -27.14 10.67
C GLN A 625 16.86 -28.51 10.11
N VAL A 626 17.48 -29.60 10.59
CA VAL A 626 17.08 -30.96 10.22
C VAL A 626 15.64 -31.27 10.68
N LYS A 627 15.24 -30.77 11.86
CA LYS A 627 13.89 -31.00 12.42
C LYS A 627 12.83 -30.13 11.76
N ASN A 628 13.16 -28.87 11.46
CA ASN A 628 12.29 -27.90 10.82
C ASN A 628 13.06 -27.23 9.66
N PRO A 629 13.13 -27.90 8.49
CA PRO A 629 13.87 -27.37 7.37
C PRO A 629 13.24 -26.06 6.87
N PHE A 630 14.07 -25.05 6.61
CA PHE A 630 13.61 -23.86 5.90
C PHE A 630 13.08 -24.26 4.51
N PRO A 631 12.03 -23.57 4.00
CA PRO A 631 11.60 -23.72 2.63
C PRO A 631 12.69 -23.16 1.71
N LEU A 632 13.64 -24.02 1.32
CA LEU A 632 14.64 -23.70 0.33
C LEU A 632 13.95 -23.52 -1.04
N PRO A 633 14.46 -22.63 -1.92
CA PRO A 633 13.92 -22.48 -3.26
C PRO A 633 13.90 -23.85 -3.94
N ASP A 634 12.75 -24.23 -4.49
CA ASP A 634 12.57 -25.49 -5.19
C ASP A 634 13.72 -25.70 -6.20
N LYS A 635 14.46 -26.81 -6.06
CA LYS A 635 15.66 -27.15 -6.86
C LYS A 635 15.34 -27.00 -8.35
N ASP A 636 14.15 -27.44 -8.77
CA ASP A 636 13.70 -27.37 -10.15
C ASP A 636 13.43 -25.92 -10.58
N SER A 637 12.89 -25.08 -9.70
CA SER A 637 12.61 -23.66 -9.99
C SER A 637 13.88 -22.79 -10.11
N ALA A 638 14.94 -23.13 -9.38
CA ALA A 638 16.23 -22.45 -9.45
C ALA A 638 17.02 -22.86 -10.70
N LEU A 639 16.96 -24.15 -11.06
CA LEU A 639 17.54 -24.71 -12.30
C LEU A 639 16.78 -24.27 -13.56
N LEU A 640 15.44 -24.15 -13.52
CA LEU A 640 14.64 -23.66 -14.66
C LEU A 640 14.86 -22.17 -14.95
N ARG A 641 15.29 -21.36 -13.97
CA ARG A 641 15.62 -19.94 -14.17
C ARG A 641 17.03 -19.72 -14.71
N LEU A 642 17.86 -20.77 -14.69
CA LEU A 642 19.24 -20.78 -15.20
C LEU A 642 19.33 -21.27 -16.66
N ARG A 643 18.36 -22.06 -17.11
CA ARG A 643 18.14 -22.38 -18.53
C ARG A 643 17.30 -21.28 -19.17
#